data_AF-A0A356VA12-F1
#
_entry.id   AF-A0A356VA12-F1
#
_cell.length_a   1.000
_cell.length_b   1.000
_cell.length_c   1.000
_cell.angle_alpha   90.00
_cell.angle_beta   90.00
_cell.angle_gamma   90.00
#
_symmetry.space_group_name_H-M   'P 1'
#
loop_
_entity.id
_entity.type
_entity.pdbx_description
1 polymer ?
#
loop_
_entity_poly.entity_id
_entity_poly.type
_entity_poly.pdbx_seq_one_letter_code
_entity_poly.pdbx_strand_id
1 'polypeptide(L)'
;MHILQLIPSLDVGGVERGVLDLTKGLLARGHRVTVVSAGGALVEPLTRLGAIHHTLPVHRKSPWSMWRTVPALCRVIEGTGIEVVHARSRVPAWIGYVASRRTRRPFVTTCHGFYAPHPASRVMAWGRIVVVPSQALGRYVIDQFHVPPERLRVIPRGVDLSEFQFAHKPPPADGPWRLGLIGRLSVLKGHEVAIRALHQLSQRRHPVRLCFVGEASAHKPRMRSGLERLAHSLGVADLIDWQGMRRDIPEALRALDAVLVPSVYPESFGRTVIEAQAAGVPVIASRLGALAEIVEDGTTGLLVPPGDAGALAAAIARLIGDEPLRRRLVQAARERVEGRFRLEGMVDGYEAVYRDCVTNPRVVIWKLSAMGDFVLATPSLRAIRRRFPTSHISVVVGQALGALAARCPYVNDVILYDPKRRDWTRRAARRVIRRVRQGAFDLSIDLQNSRLTHLMAWASDIPTRVGYDRRWGRSLSQRVSLPRRAMDPVSHQFELLRSAGIPPDGMALELWPTEQDEQAAHRLMAELRLDSRKPLVGLHPGGSARWRTKRWAPARWAALCDRLADAGAQVVITGSTSEQPLIDAVRQLTASAPALVVGRTSLMELAALIRRCAVFVTHDSAPLHVAVAMGRPTIALFGPTDPARHAPPSPLVHVVSKKVFCSPCYSPRCRTITHACMTRITVDDVFDTVLELLNPKSKIQNPKSPSCASST
;
A
#
# COMPACT_ATOMS: atom_id res chain seq x y z
N MET A 1 -21.42 5.42 -1.18
CA MET A 1 -20.67 4.67 -0.16
C MET A 1 -21.37 4.77 1.19
N HIS A 2 -21.22 3.76 2.05
CA HIS A 2 -21.63 3.81 3.46
C HIS A 2 -20.41 3.84 4.39
N ILE A 3 -20.21 4.98 5.07
CA ILE A 3 -19.04 5.26 5.90
C ILE A 3 -19.40 5.19 7.38
N LEU A 4 -18.59 4.47 8.16
CA LEU A 4 -18.64 4.47 9.62
C LEU A 4 -17.58 5.43 10.19
N GLN A 5 -17.99 6.41 11.00
CA GLN A 5 -17.09 7.22 11.82
C GLN A 5 -17.10 6.76 13.29
N LEU A 6 -15.92 6.52 13.84
CA LEU A 6 -15.71 6.03 15.21
C LEU A 6 -14.99 7.10 16.06
N ILE A 7 -15.66 7.57 17.11
CA ILE A 7 -15.18 8.63 18.02
C ILE A 7 -15.59 8.31 19.47
N PRO A 8 -14.81 8.70 20.52
CA PRO A 8 -15.12 8.33 21.89
C PRO A 8 -16.48 8.84 22.37
N SER A 9 -16.75 10.14 22.20
CA SER A 9 -18.02 10.81 22.49
C SER A 9 -18.27 11.89 21.45
N LEU A 10 -19.50 12.41 21.42
CA LEU A 10 -19.96 13.50 20.55
C LEU A 10 -20.35 14.70 21.42
N ASP A 11 -19.45 15.11 22.31
CA ASP A 11 -19.62 16.34 23.10
C ASP A 11 -19.16 17.56 22.29
N VAL A 12 -18.93 18.70 22.95
CA VAL A 12 -18.44 19.92 22.29
C VAL A 12 -16.91 19.91 22.22
N GLY A 13 -16.37 19.92 20.99
CA GLY A 13 -14.94 19.97 20.74
C GLY A 13 -14.59 19.98 19.26
N GLY A 14 -13.33 20.33 18.93
CA GLY A 14 -12.89 20.49 17.54
C GLY A 14 -12.83 19.18 16.74
N VAL A 15 -12.70 18.03 17.41
CA VAL A 15 -12.71 16.72 16.74
C VAL A 15 -14.14 16.32 16.41
N GLU A 16 -15.04 16.51 17.37
CA GLU A 16 -16.47 16.19 17.35
C GLU A 16 -17.20 17.09 16.35
N ARG A 17 -16.94 18.40 16.35
CA ARG A 17 -17.42 19.32 15.30
C ARG A 17 -16.93 18.89 13.92
N GLY A 18 -15.66 18.50 13.81
CA GLY A 18 -15.14 17.95 12.56
C GLY A 18 -15.75 16.61 12.11
N VAL A 19 -16.44 15.86 12.97
CA VAL A 19 -17.29 14.71 12.58
C VAL A 19 -18.61 15.20 12.01
N LEU A 20 -19.22 16.22 12.63
CA LEU A 20 -20.44 16.83 12.14
C LEU A 20 -20.24 17.46 10.76
N ASP A 21 -19.21 18.28 10.58
CA ASP A 21 -18.88 18.97 9.32
C ASP A 21 -18.69 17.95 8.18
N LEU A 22 -17.88 16.92 8.42
CA LEU A 22 -17.63 15.87 7.43
C LEU A 22 -18.91 15.07 7.13
N THR A 23 -19.71 14.74 8.15
CA THR A 23 -21.00 14.06 7.97
C THR A 23 -21.94 14.89 7.10
N LYS A 24 -22.07 16.20 7.38
CA LYS A 24 -22.89 17.13 6.59
C LYS A 24 -22.50 17.09 5.12
N GLY A 25 -21.22 17.25 4.81
CA GLY A 25 -20.74 17.24 3.42
C GLY A 25 -20.87 15.88 2.72
N LEU A 26 -20.65 14.77 3.42
CA LEU A 26 -20.83 13.43 2.84
C LEU A 26 -22.30 13.12 2.54
N LEU A 27 -23.23 13.49 3.43
CA LEU A 27 -24.66 13.30 3.22
C LEU A 27 -25.17 14.15 2.05
N ALA A 28 -24.69 15.40 1.92
CA ALA A 28 -25.03 16.27 0.79
C ALA A 28 -24.61 15.69 -0.58
N ARG A 29 -23.64 14.76 -0.61
CA ARG A 29 -23.17 14.05 -1.82
C ARG A 29 -23.82 12.67 -1.99
N GLY A 30 -24.88 12.38 -1.25
CA GLY A 30 -25.63 11.11 -1.36
C GLY A 30 -24.93 9.91 -0.72
N HIS A 31 -23.92 10.11 0.12
CA HIS A 31 -23.36 9.02 0.92
C HIS A 31 -24.22 8.71 2.14
N ARG A 32 -24.10 7.49 2.65
CA ARG A 32 -24.69 7.10 3.94
C ARG A 32 -23.63 7.20 5.01
N VAL A 33 -23.96 7.79 6.16
CA VAL A 33 -23.02 7.97 7.27
C VAL A 33 -23.61 7.35 8.54
N THR A 34 -22.84 6.46 9.15
CA THR A 34 -23.10 5.93 10.49
C THR A 34 -22.02 6.45 11.43
N VAL A 35 -22.41 6.89 12.63
CA VAL A 35 -21.48 7.32 13.67
C VAL A 35 -21.68 6.48 14.92
N VAL A 36 -20.57 5.97 15.46
CA VAL A 36 -20.55 5.22 16.72
C VAL A 36 -19.76 6.01 17.76
N SER A 37 -20.40 6.31 18.88
CA SER A 37 -19.80 6.99 20.03
C SER A 37 -20.48 6.61 21.34
N ALA A 38 -20.03 7.17 22.47
CA ALA A 38 -20.69 7.04 23.77
C ALA A 38 -21.94 7.92 23.96
N GLY A 39 -22.40 8.61 22.91
CA GLY A 39 -23.37 9.69 23.01
C GLY A 39 -22.71 11.07 23.14
N GLY A 40 -23.50 12.09 23.46
CA GLY A 40 -23.04 13.48 23.67
C GLY A 40 -23.98 14.51 23.03
N ALA A 41 -23.71 15.80 23.30
CA ALA A 41 -24.57 16.91 22.88
C ALA A 41 -24.73 17.07 21.34
N LEU A 42 -23.79 16.57 20.54
CA LEU A 42 -23.81 16.64 19.08
C LEU A 42 -24.52 15.45 18.41
N VAL A 43 -25.07 14.50 19.17
CA VAL A 43 -25.84 13.38 18.59
C VAL A 43 -27.10 13.89 17.88
N GLU A 44 -27.87 14.76 18.53
CA GLU A 44 -29.14 15.25 17.99
C GLU A 44 -28.95 16.12 16.73
N PRO A 45 -28.00 17.08 16.66
CA PRO A 45 -27.66 17.74 15.40
C PRO A 45 -27.24 16.75 14.30
N LEU A 46 -26.51 15.69 14.65
CA LEU A 46 -26.02 14.70 13.70
C LEU A 46 -27.15 13.84 13.12
N THR A 47 -28.10 13.40 13.95
CA THR A 47 -29.27 12.64 13.50
C THR A 47 -30.24 13.50 12.70
N ARG A 48 -30.39 14.79 13.05
CA ARG A 48 -31.19 15.75 12.25
C ARG A 48 -30.65 15.95 10.83
N LEU A 49 -29.35 15.80 10.61
CA LEU A 49 -28.77 15.82 9.26
C LEU A 49 -29.11 14.55 8.44
N GLY A 50 -29.59 13.47 9.09
CA GLY A 50 -29.89 12.19 8.45
C GLY A 50 -28.84 11.10 8.65
N ALA A 51 -27.84 11.31 9.53
CA ALA A 51 -26.89 10.26 9.88
C ALA A 51 -27.45 9.29 10.93
N ILE A 52 -27.03 8.02 10.84
CA ILE A 52 -27.39 6.99 11.82
C ILE A 52 -26.40 7.05 12.98
N HIS A 53 -26.89 7.10 14.22
CA HIS A 53 -26.04 7.03 15.42
C HIS A 53 -26.26 5.72 16.19
N HIS A 54 -25.17 5.11 16.64
CA HIS A 54 -25.21 3.98 17.58
C HIS A 54 -24.37 4.27 18.81
N THR A 55 -24.97 4.08 19.98
CA THR A 55 -24.29 4.24 21.26
C THR A 55 -23.55 2.96 21.65
N LEU A 56 -22.22 3.00 21.70
CA LEU A 56 -21.36 1.89 22.17
C LEU A 56 -20.28 2.43 23.12
N PRO A 57 -19.74 1.61 24.05
CA PRO A 57 -18.76 2.05 25.04
C PRO A 57 -17.33 2.20 24.45
N VAL A 58 -17.20 2.94 23.35
CA VAL A 58 -15.95 3.20 22.61
C VAL A 58 -15.07 4.31 23.23
N HIS A 59 -15.46 4.83 24.40
CA HIS A 59 -14.69 5.78 25.21
C HIS A 59 -13.90 5.10 26.35
N ARG A 60 -14.29 3.90 26.77
CA ARG A 60 -13.73 3.22 27.95
C ARG A 60 -12.33 2.72 27.68
N LYS A 61 -11.34 3.26 28.41
CA LYS A 61 -9.91 2.91 28.31
C LYS A 61 -9.60 1.58 29.03
N SER A 62 -10.40 0.55 28.80
CA SER A 62 -10.24 -0.79 29.39
C SER A 62 -10.11 -1.84 28.28
N PRO A 63 -9.02 -2.65 28.24
CA PRO A 63 -8.85 -3.72 27.25
C PRO A 63 -10.03 -4.70 27.19
N TRP A 64 -10.59 -5.06 28.35
CA TRP A 64 -11.75 -5.94 28.43
C TRP A 64 -13.00 -5.29 27.82
N SER A 65 -13.25 -4.02 28.12
CA SER A 65 -14.36 -3.26 27.54
C SER A 65 -14.21 -3.15 26.02
N MET A 66 -13.00 -2.84 25.54
CA MET A 66 -12.72 -2.77 24.11
C MET A 66 -13.01 -4.09 23.42
N TRP A 67 -12.52 -5.21 23.96
CA TRP A 67 -12.74 -6.54 23.39
C TRP A 67 -14.22 -6.94 23.35
N ARG A 68 -14.99 -6.67 24.42
CA ARG A 68 -16.44 -6.95 24.46
C ARG A 68 -17.27 -6.06 23.53
N THR A 69 -16.74 -4.90 23.14
CA THR A 69 -17.42 -3.98 22.21
C THR A 69 -17.30 -4.46 20.77
N VAL A 70 -16.25 -5.22 20.42
CA VAL A 70 -15.99 -5.66 19.04
C VAL A 70 -17.17 -6.40 18.40
N PRO A 71 -17.81 -7.41 19.02
CA PRO A 71 -18.94 -8.11 18.40
C PRO A 71 -20.14 -7.21 18.12
N ALA A 72 -20.42 -6.25 19.01
CA ALA A 72 -21.48 -5.27 18.79
C ALA A 72 -21.15 -4.35 17.60
N LEU A 73 -19.89 -3.92 17.48
CA LEU A 73 -19.45 -3.12 16.34
C LEU A 73 -19.48 -3.92 15.03
N CYS A 74 -19.11 -5.21 15.04
CA CYS A 74 -19.24 -6.08 13.86
C CYS A 74 -20.70 -6.16 13.39
N ARG A 75 -21.65 -6.35 14.31
CA ARG A 75 -23.09 -6.36 13.97
C ARG A 75 -23.56 -5.05 13.35
N VAL A 76 -23.08 -3.91 13.84
CA VAL A 76 -23.37 -2.61 13.22
C VAL A 76 -22.80 -2.54 11.80
N ILE A 77 -21.53 -2.94 11.61
CA ILE A 77 -20.85 -2.91 10.31
C ILE A 77 -21.60 -3.78 9.28
N GLU A 78 -21.93 -5.01 9.65
CA GLU A 78 -22.59 -5.97 8.75
C GLU A 78 -24.06 -5.63 8.53
N GLY A 79 -24.80 -5.31 9.60
CA GLY A 79 -26.24 -5.05 9.53
C GLY A 79 -26.60 -3.75 8.81
N THR A 80 -25.69 -2.77 8.73
CA THR A 80 -25.94 -1.52 7.99
C THR A 80 -25.31 -1.49 6.61
N GLY A 81 -24.41 -2.43 6.30
CA GLY A 81 -23.69 -2.48 5.02
C GLY A 81 -22.52 -1.51 4.94
N ILE A 82 -21.83 -1.23 6.05
CA ILE A 82 -20.67 -0.33 6.07
C ILE A 82 -19.57 -0.81 5.12
N GLU A 83 -19.09 0.10 4.29
CA GLU A 83 -18.02 -0.17 3.33
C GLU A 83 -16.65 0.27 3.84
N VAL A 84 -16.57 1.29 4.70
CA VAL A 84 -15.30 1.80 5.27
C VAL A 84 -15.46 2.11 6.76
N VAL A 85 -14.48 1.68 7.56
CA VAL A 85 -14.39 1.99 9.00
C VAL A 85 -13.36 3.09 9.21
N HIS A 86 -13.78 4.27 9.68
CA HIS A 86 -12.91 5.41 9.93
C HIS A 86 -12.83 5.73 11.43
N ALA A 87 -11.68 5.46 12.04
CA ALA A 87 -11.43 5.79 13.45
C ALA A 87 -10.74 7.15 13.63
N ARG A 88 -11.25 7.94 14.57
CA ARG A 88 -10.77 9.31 14.84
C ARG A 88 -10.16 9.47 16.23
N SER A 89 -9.92 8.38 16.95
CA SER A 89 -9.25 8.41 18.26
C SER A 89 -8.73 7.02 18.66
N ARG A 90 -7.85 6.95 19.66
CA ARG A 90 -7.11 5.74 20.06
C ARG A 90 -8.01 4.55 20.45
N VAL A 91 -8.91 4.74 21.42
CA VAL A 91 -9.80 3.64 21.88
C VAL A 91 -10.73 3.16 20.75
N PRO A 92 -11.44 4.06 20.02
CA PRO A 92 -12.21 3.65 18.87
C PRO A 92 -11.37 3.01 17.76
N ALA A 93 -10.10 3.40 17.59
CA ALA A 93 -9.20 2.79 16.60
C ALA A 93 -8.82 1.36 16.97
N TRP A 94 -8.60 1.03 18.24
CA TRP A 94 -8.38 -0.36 18.67
C TRP A 94 -9.59 -1.25 18.38
N ILE A 95 -10.78 -0.79 18.76
CA ILE A 95 -12.03 -1.54 18.54
C ILE A 95 -12.32 -1.65 17.04
N GLY A 96 -12.23 -0.52 16.32
CA GLY A 96 -12.45 -0.41 14.89
C GLY A 96 -11.48 -1.24 14.05
N TYR A 97 -10.20 -1.29 14.44
CA TYR A 97 -9.22 -2.13 13.77
C TYR A 97 -9.63 -3.61 13.81
N VAL A 98 -9.90 -4.14 15.01
CA VAL A 98 -10.30 -5.56 15.15
C VAL A 98 -11.62 -5.84 14.43
N ALA A 99 -12.61 -4.96 14.57
CA ALA A 99 -13.90 -5.12 13.90
C ALA A 99 -13.78 -5.08 12.37
N SER A 100 -12.97 -4.16 11.83
CA SER A 100 -12.71 -4.05 10.39
C SER A 100 -12.05 -5.31 9.81
N ARG A 101 -11.10 -5.93 10.54
CA ARG A 101 -10.48 -7.21 10.13
C ARG A 101 -11.47 -8.37 10.12
N ARG A 102 -12.34 -8.46 11.13
CA ARG A 102 -13.38 -9.51 11.22
C ARG A 102 -14.43 -9.39 10.13
N THR A 103 -14.80 -8.16 9.79
CA THR A 103 -15.84 -7.84 8.78
C THR A 103 -15.26 -7.59 7.39
N ARG A 104 -13.94 -7.73 7.22
CA ARG A 104 -13.18 -7.51 5.98
C ARG A 104 -13.43 -6.14 5.35
N ARG A 105 -13.54 -5.10 6.18
CA ARG A 105 -13.70 -3.71 5.73
C ARG A 105 -12.37 -2.96 5.78
N PRO A 106 -12.08 -2.08 4.82
CA PRO A 106 -10.98 -1.14 4.91
C PRO A 106 -11.04 -0.30 6.19
N PHE A 107 -9.87 -0.04 6.76
CA PHE A 107 -9.71 0.72 7.99
C PHE A 107 -8.92 2.00 7.72
N VAL A 108 -9.49 3.15 8.08
CA VAL A 108 -8.88 4.48 7.93
C VAL A 108 -8.74 5.11 9.31
N THR A 109 -7.67 5.86 9.52
CA THR A 109 -7.50 6.65 10.75
C THR A 109 -7.31 8.13 10.43
N THR A 110 -7.83 9.02 11.28
CA THR A 110 -7.37 10.41 11.31
C THR A 110 -6.68 10.70 12.63
N CYS A 111 -5.44 11.20 12.58
CA CYS A 111 -4.73 11.69 13.75
C CYS A 111 -5.09 13.17 14.00
N HIS A 112 -5.65 13.48 15.17
CA HIS A 112 -6.08 14.85 15.52
C HIS A 112 -5.14 15.58 16.49
N GLY A 113 -4.03 14.95 16.88
CA GLY A 113 -3.07 15.55 17.81
C GLY A 113 -1.72 14.83 17.81
N PHE A 114 -0.74 15.48 18.42
CA PHE A 114 0.62 14.97 18.65
C PHE A 114 0.60 13.88 19.73
N TYR A 115 0.19 12.66 19.37
CA TYR A 115 0.16 11.54 20.30
C TYR A 115 1.58 11.16 20.73
N ALA A 116 1.79 10.98 22.04
CA ALA A 116 3.03 10.37 22.52
C ALA A 116 3.24 8.98 21.90
N PRO A 117 4.49 8.59 21.56
CA PRO A 117 4.84 7.33 20.90
C PRO A 117 4.73 6.10 21.82
N HIS A 118 3.61 5.98 22.52
CA HIS A 118 3.28 4.85 23.39
C HIS A 118 2.58 3.72 22.61
N PRO A 119 2.72 2.43 22.98
CA PRO A 119 2.04 1.32 22.32
C PRO A 119 0.54 1.52 22.09
N ALA A 120 -0.17 2.14 23.04
CA ALA A 120 -1.60 2.44 22.93
C ALA A 120 -1.95 3.43 21.79
N SER A 121 -1.00 4.28 21.37
CA SER A 121 -1.19 5.27 20.30
C SER A 121 -0.85 4.71 18.91
N ARG A 122 -0.08 3.62 18.83
CA ARG A 122 0.40 3.04 17.56
C ARG A 122 -0.73 2.61 16.62
N VAL A 123 -1.90 2.27 17.17
CA VAL A 123 -3.08 1.92 16.37
C VAL A 123 -3.51 3.04 15.42
N MET A 124 -3.22 4.30 15.76
CA MET A 124 -3.53 5.45 14.89
C MET A 124 -2.72 5.42 13.58
N ALA A 125 -1.63 4.67 13.54
CA ALA A 125 -0.77 4.45 12.37
C ALA A 125 -1.10 3.15 11.61
N TRP A 126 -2.13 2.39 12.00
CA TRP A 126 -2.48 1.11 11.39
C TRP A 126 -3.53 1.21 10.29
N GLY A 127 -4.16 2.37 10.11
CA GLY A 127 -5.08 2.63 9.00
C GLY A 127 -4.40 2.36 7.66
N ARG A 128 -5.11 1.76 6.70
CA ARG A 128 -4.66 1.62 5.31
C ARG A 128 -4.15 2.96 4.79
N ILE A 129 -4.95 4.00 5.03
CA ILE A 129 -4.56 5.41 4.92
C ILE A 129 -4.65 6.06 6.31
N VAL A 130 -3.66 6.89 6.62
CA VAL A 130 -3.59 7.72 7.83
C VAL A 130 -3.75 9.18 7.39
N VAL A 131 -4.84 9.79 7.82
CA VAL A 131 -5.16 11.19 7.53
C VAL A 131 -4.63 12.08 8.66
N VAL A 132 -4.04 13.22 8.29
CA VAL A 132 -3.61 14.29 9.21
C VAL A 132 -4.13 15.64 8.71
N PRO A 133 -4.43 16.60 9.59
CA PRO A 133 -4.94 17.90 9.16
C PRO A 133 -3.86 18.90 8.73
N SER A 134 -2.58 18.63 8.97
CA SER A 134 -1.47 19.55 8.67
C SER A 134 -0.19 18.80 8.31
N GLN A 135 0.72 19.48 7.61
CA GLN A 135 2.04 18.95 7.26
C GLN A 135 2.90 18.75 8.52
N ALA A 136 2.83 19.66 9.49
CA ALA A 136 3.52 19.55 10.76
C ALA A 136 3.15 18.27 11.51
N LEU A 137 1.86 17.94 11.59
CA LEU A 137 1.44 16.66 12.18
C LEU A 137 1.84 15.47 11.30
N GLY A 138 1.80 15.63 9.97
CA GLY A 138 2.23 14.61 9.03
C GLY A 138 3.67 14.16 9.24
N ARG A 139 4.60 15.13 9.32
CA ARG A 139 6.02 14.89 9.63
C ARG A 139 6.17 14.17 10.97
N TYR A 140 5.52 14.67 12.02
CA TYR A 140 5.54 14.03 13.33
C TYR A 140 5.05 12.57 13.29
N VAL A 141 3.99 12.28 12.54
CA VAL A 141 3.46 10.90 12.42
C VAL A 141 4.42 9.99 11.66
N ILE A 142 5.09 10.49 10.62
CA ILE A 142 6.14 9.75 9.90
C ILE A 142 7.29 9.43 10.86
N ASP A 143 7.82 10.44 11.56
CA ASP A 143 9.01 10.29 12.40
C ASP A 143 8.75 9.42 13.63
N GLN A 144 7.63 9.63 14.32
CA GLN A 144 7.34 8.95 15.60
C GLN A 144 6.66 7.60 15.42
N PHE A 145 5.85 7.43 14.37
CA PHE A 145 5.07 6.21 14.15
C PHE A 145 5.51 5.41 12.92
N HIS A 146 6.50 5.88 12.14
CA HIS A 146 7.06 5.21 10.97
C HIS A 146 5.99 4.85 9.93
N VAL A 147 5.01 5.75 9.76
CA VAL A 147 3.98 5.61 8.71
C VAL A 147 4.66 5.88 7.37
N PRO A 148 4.57 4.96 6.40
CA PRO A 148 5.12 5.21 5.07
C PRO A 148 4.43 6.41 4.40
N PRO A 149 5.17 7.32 3.74
CA PRO A 149 4.60 8.52 3.12
C PRO A 149 3.45 8.23 2.16
N GLU A 150 3.50 7.12 1.43
CA GLU A 150 2.45 6.72 0.49
C GLU A 150 1.10 6.43 1.16
N ARG A 151 1.11 6.09 2.47
CA ARG A 151 -0.10 5.85 3.29
C ARG A 151 -0.58 7.10 4.02
N LEU A 152 0.17 8.20 3.99
CA LEU A 152 -0.20 9.44 4.66
C LEU A 152 -0.95 10.38 3.70
N ARG A 153 -2.03 10.99 4.18
CA ARG A 153 -2.77 12.03 3.44
C ARG A 153 -2.99 13.24 4.32
N VAL A 154 -2.58 14.42 3.85
CA VAL A 154 -2.84 15.69 4.52
C VAL A 154 -4.17 16.23 3.99
N ILE A 155 -5.19 16.28 4.85
CA ILE A 155 -6.51 16.83 4.53
C ILE A 155 -6.81 17.91 5.57
N PRO A 156 -6.57 19.20 5.23
CA PRO A 156 -6.90 20.33 6.09
C PRO A 156 -8.34 20.30 6.59
N ARG A 157 -8.60 20.94 7.74
CA ARG A 157 -9.99 21.14 8.15
C ARG A 157 -10.65 22.17 7.24
N GLY A 158 -11.93 21.91 6.95
CA GLY A 158 -12.79 22.84 6.23
C GLY A 158 -13.64 23.67 7.19
N VAL A 159 -13.98 24.89 6.76
CA VAL A 159 -15.01 25.75 7.36
C VAL A 159 -16.20 25.87 6.40
N ASP A 160 -17.41 25.85 6.95
CA ASP A 160 -18.63 26.07 6.19
C ASP A 160 -18.85 27.57 5.99
N LEU A 161 -18.65 28.04 4.75
CA LEU A 161 -18.75 29.47 4.44
C LEU A 161 -20.18 30.02 4.56
N SER A 162 -21.20 29.15 4.58
CA SER A 162 -22.59 29.54 4.82
C SER A 162 -22.86 29.83 6.31
N GLU A 163 -22.16 29.14 7.22
CA GLU A 163 -22.23 29.38 8.68
C GLU A 163 -21.41 30.62 9.07
N PHE A 164 -20.21 30.76 8.49
CA PHE A 164 -19.29 31.87 8.76
C PHE A 164 -19.37 32.93 7.65
N GLN A 165 -20.49 33.64 7.61
CA GLN A 165 -20.70 34.77 6.70
C GLN A 165 -19.65 35.85 6.93
N PHE A 166 -19.03 36.30 5.85
CA PHE A 166 -18.00 37.32 5.88
C PHE A 166 -18.62 38.68 6.23
N ALA A 167 -18.18 39.26 7.34
CA ALA A 167 -18.63 40.58 7.78
C ALA A 167 -17.47 41.30 8.48
N HIS A 168 -16.58 41.91 7.68
CA HIS A 168 -15.52 42.74 8.24
C HIS A 168 -16.12 44.02 8.83
N LYS A 169 -16.01 44.18 10.15
CA LYS A 169 -16.53 45.35 10.85
C LYS A 169 -15.48 46.47 10.88
N PRO A 170 -15.92 47.75 10.73
CA PRO A 170 -15.07 48.86 11.08
C PRO A 170 -14.75 48.80 12.59
N PRO A 171 -13.58 49.32 13.01
CA PRO A 171 -13.25 49.45 14.43
C PRO A 171 -14.35 50.20 15.20
N PRO A 172 -14.48 49.99 16.52
CA PRO A 172 -15.32 50.84 17.34
C PRO A 172 -14.87 52.31 17.22
N ALA A 173 -15.82 53.19 16.87
CA ALA A 173 -15.59 54.64 16.81
C ALA A 173 -15.30 55.20 18.22
N ASP A 174 -16.10 54.76 19.19
CA ASP A 174 -15.93 55.03 20.61
C ASP A 174 -16.00 53.70 21.38
N GLY A 175 -14.93 53.36 22.12
CA GLY A 175 -14.90 52.20 23.02
C GLY A 175 -13.73 51.22 22.78
N PRO A 176 -13.61 50.19 23.64
CA PRO A 176 -12.47 49.30 23.61
C PRO A 176 -12.57 48.25 22.50
N TRP A 177 -11.43 47.97 21.87
CA TRP A 177 -11.23 46.83 20.98
C TRP A 177 -11.43 45.51 21.72
N ARG A 178 -12.26 44.63 21.19
CA ARG A 178 -12.58 43.31 21.73
C ARG A 178 -11.68 42.27 21.07
N LEU A 179 -10.73 41.78 21.85
CA LEU A 179 -9.78 40.75 21.45
C LEU A 179 -10.28 39.40 21.92
N GLY A 180 -10.44 38.42 21.03
CA GLY A 180 -11.03 37.14 21.39
C GLY A 180 -10.02 35.99 21.42
N LEU A 181 -10.14 35.14 22.44
CA LEU A 181 -9.46 33.85 22.53
C LEU A 181 -10.53 32.76 22.63
N ILE A 182 -10.75 32.03 21.53
CA ILE A 182 -11.81 31.02 21.43
C ILE A 182 -11.21 29.63 21.55
N GLY A 183 -11.61 28.90 22.59
CA GLY A 183 -11.20 27.53 22.85
C GLY A 183 -11.14 27.20 24.33
N ARG A 184 -10.81 25.95 24.63
CA ARG A 184 -10.70 25.47 26.01
C ARG A 184 -9.62 26.23 26.80
N LEU A 185 -9.96 26.68 28.01
CA LEU A 185 -8.99 27.27 28.95
C LEU A 185 -7.91 26.23 29.27
N SER A 186 -6.70 26.51 28.80
CA SER A 186 -5.55 25.62 28.94
C SER A 186 -4.24 26.37 28.74
N VAL A 187 -3.17 25.85 29.36
CA VAL A 187 -1.80 26.35 29.17
C VAL A 187 -1.43 26.38 27.69
N LEU A 188 -1.77 25.32 26.95
CA LEU A 188 -1.40 25.15 25.54
C LEU A 188 -1.88 26.29 24.65
N LYS A 189 -3.04 26.87 24.98
CA LYS A 189 -3.71 27.93 24.22
C LYS A 189 -3.17 29.34 24.52
N GLY A 190 -2.24 29.49 25.45
CA GLY A 190 -1.55 30.75 25.70
C GLY A 190 -2.38 31.83 26.37
N HIS A 191 -3.39 31.47 27.17
CA HIS A 191 -4.22 32.43 27.91
C HIS A 191 -3.37 33.36 28.79
N GLU A 192 -2.33 32.84 29.45
CA GLU A 192 -1.39 33.65 30.23
C GLU A 192 -0.61 34.67 29.38
N VAL A 193 -0.22 34.29 28.16
CA VAL A 193 0.47 35.19 27.22
C VAL A 193 -0.44 36.34 26.84
N ALA A 194 -1.72 36.06 26.57
CA ALA A 194 -2.71 37.09 26.27
C ALA A 194 -2.96 38.04 27.44
N ILE A 195 -3.05 37.55 28.68
CA ILE A 195 -3.20 38.40 29.88
C ILE A 195 -1.99 39.31 30.07
N ARG A 196 -0.78 38.79 29.86
CA ARG A 196 0.46 39.59 29.94
C ARG A 196 0.54 40.63 28.83
N ALA A 197 0.10 40.30 27.61
CA ALA A 197 0.01 41.26 26.51
C ALA A 197 -1.02 42.36 26.81
N LEU A 198 -2.17 41.99 27.39
CA LEU A 198 -3.21 42.93 27.84
C LEU A 198 -2.66 43.92 28.88
N HIS A 199 -1.87 43.45 29.85
CA HIS A 199 -1.18 44.32 30.80
C HIS A 199 -0.29 45.35 30.10
N GLN A 200 0.53 44.93 29.12
CA GLN A 200 1.39 45.87 28.39
C GLN A 200 0.61 46.89 27.56
N LEU A 201 -0.51 46.48 26.95
CA LEU A 201 -1.40 47.37 26.22
C LEU A 201 -2.08 48.39 27.14
N SER A 202 -2.50 47.96 28.35
CA SER A 202 -3.07 48.83 29.37
C SER A 202 -2.08 49.90 29.84
N GLN A 203 -0.81 49.55 30.07
CA GLN A 203 0.25 50.52 30.42
C GLN A 203 0.44 51.60 29.34
N ARG A 204 0.20 51.25 28.08
CA ARG A 204 0.26 52.18 26.93
C ARG A 204 -1.08 52.88 26.64
N ARG A 205 -2.08 52.73 27.52
CA ARG A 205 -3.42 53.32 27.42
C ARG A 205 -4.19 52.96 26.14
N HIS A 206 -3.93 51.78 25.56
CA HIS A 206 -4.78 51.29 24.48
C HIS A 206 -6.15 50.84 25.03
N PRO A 207 -7.29 51.28 24.45
CA PRO A 207 -8.60 50.85 24.89
C PRO A 207 -8.88 49.44 24.37
N VAL A 208 -8.57 48.41 25.16
CA VAL A 208 -8.73 46.99 24.78
C VAL A 208 -9.43 46.20 25.87
N ARG A 209 -10.22 45.20 25.48
CA ARG A 209 -10.79 44.16 26.34
C ARG A 209 -10.50 42.78 25.77
N LEU A 210 -10.28 41.82 26.64
CA LEU A 210 -9.97 40.43 26.28
C LEU A 210 -11.17 39.52 26.59
N CYS A 211 -11.76 38.92 25.57
CA CYS A 211 -12.88 38.00 25.70
C CYS A 211 -12.39 36.56 25.62
N PHE A 212 -12.56 35.80 26.70
CA PHE A 212 -12.31 34.36 26.72
C PHE A 212 -13.60 33.59 26.46
N VAL A 213 -13.65 32.90 25.33
CA VAL A 213 -14.79 32.06 24.92
C VAL A 213 -14.39 30.59 25.04
N GLY A 214 -14.80 29.98 26.14
CA GLY A 214 -14.57 28.58 26.47
C GLY A 214 -14.38 28.37 27.96
N GLU A 215 -14.31 27.10 28.36
CA GLU A 215 -14.19 26.70 29.76
C GLU A 215 -12.94 25.85 30.01
N ALA A 216 -12.56 25.74 31.28
CA ALA A 216 -11.55 24.80 31.72
C ALA A 216 -12.09 23.36 31.62
N SER A 217 -11.19 22.41 31.39
CA SER A 217 -11.58 21.00 31.52
C SER A 217 -12.08 20.71 32.94
N ALA A 218 -13.12 19.89 33.09
CA ALA A 218 -13.58 19.38 34.39
C ALA A 218 -12.45 18.71 35.20
N HIS A 219 -11.40 18.21 34.54
CA HIS A 219 -10.23 17.61 35.18
C HIS A 219 -9.17 18.63 35.64
N LYS A 220 -9.32 19.92 35.29
CA LYS A 220 -8.41 21.01 35.64
C LYS A 220 -9.21 22.27 36.06
N PRO A 221 -10.09 22.18 37.07
CA PRO A 221 -10.98 23.29 37.45
C PRO A 221 -10.21 24.54 37.89
N ARG A 222 -9.02 24.36 38.48
CA ARG A 222 -8.14 25.45 38.95
C ARG A 222 -7.53 26.30 37.83
N MET A 223 -7.66 25.90 36.56
CA MET A 223 -7.11 26.65 35.43
C MET A 223 -7.65 28.08 35.37
N ARG A 224 -8.98 28.24 35.50
CA ARG A 224 -9.64 29.55 35.48
C ARG A 224 -9.18 30.42 36.65
N SER A 225 -9.26 29.91 37.87
CA SER A 225 -8.83 30.66 39.07
C SER A 225 -7.35 31.05 39.04
N GLY A 226 -6.49 30.24 38.40
CA GLY A 226 -5.09 30.60 38.17
C GLY A 226 -4.93 31.82 37.25
N LEU A 227 -5.69 31.85 36.16
CA LEU A 227 -5.71 32.98 35.21
C LEU A 227 -6.34 34.24 35.82
N GLU A 228 -7.40 34.09 36.62
CA GLU A 228 -8.03 35.20 37.36
C GLU A 228 -7.04 35.83 38.35
N ARG A 229 -6.31 35.02 39.13
CA ARG A 229 -5.25 35.53 40.02
C ARG A 229 -4.14 36.26 39.26
N LEU A 230 -3.71 35.73 38.11
CA LEU A 230 -2.73 36.41 37.26
C LEU A 230 -3.26 37.77 36.80
N ALA A 231 -4.51 37.83 36.33
CA ALA A 231 -5.13 39.08 35.88
C ALA A 231 -5.26 40.12 37.00
N HIS A 232 -5.65 39.70 38.21
CA HIS A 232 -5.69 40.56 39.39
C HIS A 232 -4.30 41.07 39.76
N SER A 233 -3.28 40.19 39.80
CA SER A 233 -1.90 40.58 40.13
C SER A 233 -1.30 41.58 39.14
N LEU A 234 -1.79 41.60 37.89
CA LEU A 234 -1.37 42.51 36.83
C LEU A 234 -2.28 43.73 36.69
N GLY A 235 -3.30 43.88 37.54
CA GLY A 235 -4.24 45.01 37.51
C GLY A 235 -5.10 45.09 36.25
N VAL A 236 -5.36 43.97 35.57
CA VAL A 236 -6.14 43.91 34.32
C VAL A 236 -7.37 43.02 34.40
N ALA A 237 -7.79 42.62 35.61
CA ALA A 237 -8.94 41.75 35.81
C ALA A 237 -10.23 42.33 35.20
N ASP A 238 -10.47 43.64 35.37
CA ASP A 238 -11.67 44.34 34.88
C ASP A 238 -11.71 44.52 33.34
N LEU A 239 -10.61 44.16 32.66
CA LEU A 239 -10.50 44.20 31.21
C LEU A 239 -10.75 42.83 30.55
N ILE A 240 -11.11 41.81 31.34
CA ILE A 240 -11.30 40.43 30.84
C ILE A 240 -12.76 39.99 30.98
N ASP A 241 -13.37 39.65 29.86
CA ASP A 241 -14.72 39.10 29.79
C ASP A 241 -14.67 37.56 29.73
N TRP A 242 -15.14 36.90 30.79
CA TRP A 242 -15.24 35.44 30.86
C TRP A 242 -16.59 34.94 30.35
N GLN A 243 -16.66 34.57 29.06
CA GLN A 243 -17.95 34.22 28.42
C GLN A 243 -18.35 32.75 28.56
N GLY A 244 -17.50 31.90 29.15
CA GLY A 244 -17.79 30.48 29.33
C GLY A 244 -17.95 29.72 28.00
N MET A 245 -18.58 28.55 28.04
CA MET A 245 -18.81 27.75 26.83
C MET A 245 -19.95 28.34 25.98
N ARG A 246 -19.63 28.76 24.76
CA ARG A 246 -20.61 29.22 23.75
C ARG A 246 -20.84 28.19 22.64
N ARG A 247 -22.03 28.19 22.06
CA ARG A 247 -22.42 27.35 20.90
C ARG A 247 -22.58 28.16 19.61
N ASP A 248 -22.79 29.45 19.75
CA ASP A 248 -22.97 30.49 18.73
C ASP A 248 -21.62 31.13 18.37
N ILE A 249 -20.66 30.29 17.95
CA ILE A 249 -19.30 30.73 17.60
C ILE A 249 -19.27 31.74 16.45
N PRO A 250 -20.07 31.62 15.38
CA PRO A 250 -20.15 32.65 14.35
C PRO A 250 -20.54 34.02 14.91
N GLU A 251 -21.52 34.08 15.81
CA GLU A 251 -21.97 35.30 16.48
C GLU A 251 -20.89 35.84 17.43
N ALA A 252 -20.22 34.96 18.16
CA ALA A 252 -19.10 35.32 19.02
C ALA A 252 -17.95 35.96 18.21
N LEU A 253 -17.59 35.37 17.06
CA LEU A 253 -16.57 35.93 16.17
C LEU A 253 -16.95 37.29 15.63
N ARG A 254 -18.20 37.46 15.16
CA ARG A 254 -18.68 38.75 14.66
C ARG A 254 -18.61 39.86 15.73
N ALA A 255 -18.62 39.53 17.02
CA ALA A 255 -18.52 40.52 18.09
C ALA A 255 -17.08 40.96 18.41
N LEU A 256 -16.06 40.36 17.78
CA LEU A 256 -14.65 40.61 18.04
C LEU A 256 -14.02 41.48 16.96
N ASP A 257 -13.05 42.29 17.36
CA ASP A 257 -12.26 43.15 16.46
C ASP A 257 -10.98 42.43 16.00
N ALA A 258 -10.46 41.50 16.79
CA ALA A 258 -9.39 40.60 16.40
C ALA A 258 -9.45 39.29 17.19
N VAL A 259 -8.96 38.20 16.59
CA VAL A 259 -8.80 36.90 17.26
C VAL A 259 -7.33 36.63 17.55
N LEU A 260 -7.06 36.26 18.80
CA LEU A 260 -5.74 35.86 19.27
C LEU A 260 -5.66 34.33 19.33
N VAL A 261 -4.60 33.76 18.74
CA VAL A 261 -4.25 32.34 18.86
C VAL A 261 -2.80 32.21 19.35
N PRO A 262 -2.48 32.68 20.57
CA PRO A 262 -1.11 32.77 21.09
C PRO A 262 -0.62 31.43 21.66
N SER A 263 -0.94 30.33 20.97
CA SER A 263 -0.63 28.98 21.43
C SER A 263 0.87 28.81 21.68
N VAL A 264 1.20 28.22 22.83
CA VAL A 264 2.60 27.99 23.28
C VAL A 264 3.06 26.56 22.99
N TYR A 265 2.16 25.69 22.53
CA TYR A 265 2.46 24.35 22.05
C TYR A 265 1.85 24.12 20.66
N PRO A 266 2.47 23.26 19.81
CA PRO A 266 1.98 23.01 18.46
C PRO A 266 0.53 22.51 18.45
N GLU A 267 -0.31 23.21 17.69
CA GLU A 267 -1.66 22.76 17.38
C GLU A 267 -1.66 21.80 16.20
N SER A 268 -2.62 20.87 16.17
CA SER A 268 -2.77 19.98 15.03
C SER A 268 -3.27 20.71 13.78
N PHE A 269 -4.06 21.77 13.95
CA PHE A 269 -4.55 22.59 12.83
C PHE A 269 -4.71 24.07 13.24
N GLY A 270 -5.71 24.38 14.06
CA GLY A 270 -6.08 25.77 14.40
C GLY A 270 -7.40 26.20 13.77
N ARG A 271 -8.49 25.48 14.08
CA ARG A 271 -9.83 25.74 13.50
C ARG A 271 -10.30 27.19 13.69
N THR A 272 -10.08 27.74 14.87
CA THR A 272 -10.43 29.12 15.21
C THR A 272 -9.83 30.13 14.23
N VAL A 273 -8.64 29.86 13.67
CA VAL A 273 -8.00 30.75 12.68
C VAL A 273 -8.85 30.82 11.42
N ILE A 274 -9.18 29.67 10.81
CA ILE A 274 -9.94 29.65 9.56
C ILE A 274 -11.40 30.08 9.77
N GLU A 275 -11.97 29.82 10.96
CA GLU A 275 -13.31 30.28 11.34
C GLU A 275 -13.35 31.82 11.45
N ALA A 276 -12.33 32.43 12.08
CA ALA A 276 -12.18 33.89 12.18
C ALA A 276 -11.93 34.54 10.82
N GLN A 277 -11.01 33.98 10.02
CA GLN A 277 -10.71 34.45 8.67
C GLN A 277 -11.95 34.36 7.76
N ALA A 278 -12.74 33.28 7.86
CA ALA A 278 -14.01 33.15 7.14
C ALA A 278 -15.01 34.24 7.52
N ALA A 279 -15.12 34.55 8.82
CA ALA A 279 -16.01 35.58 9.36
C ALA A 279 -15.56 37.02 9.07
N GLY A 280 -14.34 37.22 8.55
CA GLY A 280 -13.78 38.55 8.27
C GLY A 280 -13.13 39.22 9.47
N VAL A 281 -12.69 38.43 10.46
CA VAL A 281 -12.03 38.90 11.69
C VAL A 281 -10.51 38.71 11.56
N PRO A 282 -9.69 39.75 11.73
CA PRO A 282 -8.24 39.62 11.62
C PRO A 282 -7.67 38.72 12.74
N VAL A 283 -6.60 37.98 12.41
CA VAL A 283 -6.00 36.98 13.31
C VAL A 283 -4.55 37.32 13.61
N ILE A 284 -4.18 37.19 14.89
CA ILE A 284 -2.79 37.12 15.35
C ILE A 284 -2.56 35.73 15.94
N ALA A 285 -1.62 34.97 15.38
CA ALA A 285 -1.34 33.61 15.83
C ALA A 285 0.14 33.41 16.16
N SER A 286 0.45 32.43 17.01
CA SER A 286 1.84 32.02 17.22
C SER A 286 2.42 31.40 15.95
N ARG A 287 3.69 31.70 15.63
CA ARG A 287 4.47 31.07 14.56
C ARG A 287 4.86 29.64 14.95
N LEU A 288 3.88 28.75 15.02
CA LEU A 288 4.05 27.41 15.59
C LEU A 288 3.19 26.35 14.91
N GLY A 289 3.83 25.27 14.46
CA GLY A 289 3.16 24.11 13.89
C GLY A 289 2.19 24.48 12.77
N ALA A 290 0.97 23.92 12.82
CA ALA A 290 -0.03 24.14 11.79
C ALA A 290 -0.52 25.59 11.66
N LEU A 291 -0.37 26.42 12.70
CA LEU A 291 -0.76 27.84 12.63
C LEU A 291 0.07 28.59 11.59
N ALA A 292 1.36 28.26 11.48
CA ALA A 292 2.25 28.82 10.46
C ALA A 292 2.01 28.26 9.05
N GLU A 293 1.21 27.20 8.90
CA GLU A 293 0.77 26.70 7.59
C GLU A 293 -0.51 27.40 7.11
N ILE A 294 -1.35 27.82 8.05
CA ILE A 294 -2.63 28.49 7.78
C ILE A 294 -2.41 29.98 7.54
N VAL A 295 -1.70 30.66 8.44
CA VAL A 295 -1.46 32.10 8.40
C VAL A 295 -0.15 32.41 7.67
N GLU A 296 -0.23 33.30 6.70
CA GLU A 296 0.92 33.90 6.03
C GLU A 296 1.17 35.28 6.64
N ASP A 297 2.32 35.43 7.31
CA ASP A 297 2.66 36.60 8.10
C ASP A 297 2.66 37.89 7.26
N GLY A 298 1.90 38.89 7.70
CA GLY A 298 1.74 40.15 6.99
C GLY A 298 0.81 40.10 5.77
N THR A 299 0.29 38.93 5.41
CA THR A 299 -0.59 38.74 4.24
C THR A 299 -1.99 38.29 4.63
N THR A 300 -2.14 37.24 5.44
CA THR A 300 -3.47 36.70 5.85
C THR A 300 -3.70 36.72 7.36
N GLY A 301 -2.75 37.29 8.09
CA GLY A 301 -2.76 37.53 9.52
C GLY A 301 -1.36 37.94 9.98
N LEU A 302 -1.17 38.07 11.29
CA LEU A 302 0.17 38.32 11.87
C LEU A 302 0.65 37.09 12.64
N LEU A 303 1.93 36.78 12.50
CA LEU A 303 2.59 35.70 13.25
C LEU A 303 3.56 36.25 14.28
N VAL A 304 3.43 35.80 15.54
CA VAL A 304 4.31 36.19 16.65
C VAL A 304 5.09 35.00 17.22
N PRO A 305 6.28 35.20 17.81
CA PRO A 305 6.97 34.14 18.53
C PRO A 305 6.10 33.54 19.65
N PRO A 306 6.06 32.21 19.83
CA PRO A 306 5.25 31.59 20.87
C PRO A 306 5.75 31.98 22.27
N GLY A 307 4.82 32.35 23.16
CA GLY A 307 5.14 32.74 24.54
C GLY A 307 5.56 34.19 24.72
N ASP A 308 5.75 34.94 23.63
CA ASP A 308 6.17 36.34 23.67
C ASP A 308 4.96 37.28 23.78
N ALA A 309 4.66 37.70 25.01
CA ALA A 309 3.60 38.65 25.29
C ALA A 309 3.89 40.05 24.71
N GLY A 310 5.16 40.44 24.57
CA GLY A 310 5.55 41.73 24.01
C GLY A 310 5.33 41.82 22.51
N ALA A 311 5.75 40.78 21.78
CA ALA A 311 5.45 40.66 20.35
C ALA A 311 3.94 40.59 20.10
N LEU A 312 3.18 39.87 20.95
CA LEU A 312 1.73 39.83 20.86
C LEU A 312 1.11 41.21 21.07
N ALA A 313 1.53 41.96 22.09
CA ALA A 313 1.06 43.33 22.34
C ALA A 313 1.42 44.27 21.18
N ALA A 314 2.62 44.18 20.63
CA ALA A 314 3.04 44.98 19.48
C ALA A 314 2.21 44.67 18.22
N ALA A 315 1.93 43.39 17.95
CA ALA A 315 1.08 42.99 16.84
C ALA A 315 -0.37 43.49 17.00
N ILE A 316 -0.91 43.46 18.22
CA ILE A 316 -2.23 44.03 18.53
C ILE A 316 -2.23 45.54 18.28
N ALA A 317 -1.24 46.27 18.81
CA ALA A 317 -1.13 47.72 18.61
C ALA A 317 -1.01 48.09 17.13
N ARG A 318 -0.26 47.29 16.35
CA ARG A 318 -0.17 47.45 14.89
C ARG A 318 -1.52 47.27 14.21
N LEU A 319 -2.29 46.24 14.59
CA LEU A 319 -3.65 46.09 14.05
C LEU A 319 -4.54 47.27 14.45
N ILE A 320 -4.45 47.80 15.67
CA ILE A 320 -5.25 48.97 16.10
C ILE A 320 -4.93 50.19 15.23
N GLY A 321 -3.65 50.47 14.98
CA GLY A 321 -3.18 51.69 14.31
C GLY A 321 -3.18 51.68 12.76
N ASP A 322 -3.23 50.51 12.12
CA ASP A 322 -3.03 50.39 10.66
C ASP A 322 -4.27 49.80 9.96
N GLU A 323 -5.21 50.66 9.60
CA GLU A 323 -6.42 50.27 8.88
C GLU A 323 -6.17 49.65 7.49
N PRO A 324 -5.30 50.24 6.62
CA PRO A 324 -5.00 49.63 5.32
C PRO A 324 -4.42 48.22 5.45
N LEU A 325 -3.57 47.95 6.45
CA LEU A 325 -3.10 46.61 6.75
C LEU A 325 -4.26 45.69 7.12
N ARG A 326 -5.13 46.07 8.06
CA ARG A 326 -6.27 45.22 8.47
C ARG A 326 -7.12 44.79 7.29
N ARG A 327 -7.52 45.74 6.43
CA ARG A 327 -8.35 45.45 5.25
C ARG A 327 -7.66 44.46 4.31
N ARG A 328 -6.36 44.65 4.04
CA ARG A 328 -5.57 43.73 3.21
C ARG A 328 -5.48 42.33 3.84
N LEU A 329 -5.20 42.25 5.14
CA LEU A 329 -5.09 40.98 5.85
C LEU A 329 -6.40 40.18 5.79
N VAL A 330 -7.52 40.84 6.05
CA VAL A 330 -8.84 40.20 6.09
C VAL A 330 -9.26 39.72 4.69
N GLN A 331 -9.07 40.55 3.66
CA GLN A 331 -9.42 40.19 2.29
C GLN A 331 -8.61 39.00 1.78
N ALA A 332 -7.27 39.06 1.90
CA ALA A 332 -6.41 37.97 1.48
C ALA A 332 -6.64 36.68 2.30
N ALA A 333 -6.97 36.81 3.59
CA ALA A 333 -7.34 35.68 4.43
C ALA A 333 -8.63 35.00 3.95
N ARG A 334 -9.64 35.79 3.56
CA ARG A 334 -10.90 35.26 3.03
C ARG A 334 -10.67 34.49 1.74
N GLU A 335 -9.95 35.07 0.78
CA GLU A 335 -9.60 34.40 -0.49
C GLU A 335 -8.85 33.09 -0.25
N ARG A 336 -7.90 33.07 0.69
CA ARG A 336 -7.18 31.85 1.06
C ARG A 336 -8.10 30.79 1.66
N VAL A 337 -9.03 31.18 2.54
CA VAL A 337 -9.99 30.25 3.13
C VAL A 337 -10.91 29.65 2.06
N GLU A 338 -11.42 30.46 1.13
CA GLU A 338 -12.26 30.00 0.02
C GLU A 338 -11.51 29.05 -0.91
N GLY A 339 -10.24 29.34 -1.21
CA GLY A 339 -9.42 28.51 -2.08
C GLY A 339 -8.96 27.20 -1.45
N ARG A 340 -8.63 27.19 -0.15
CA ARG A 340 -7.91 26.06 0.48
C ARG A 340 -8.60 25.40 1.67
N PHE A 341 -9.44 26.13 2.40
CA PHE A 341 -10.00 25.67 3.68
C PHE A 341 -11.53 25.62 3.69
N ARG A 342 -12.18 25.56 2.53
CA ARG A 342 -13.62 25.33 2.41
C ARG A 342 -14.03 23.90 2.80
N LEU A 343 -15.25 23.75 3.34
CA LEU A 343 -15.82 22.46 3.74
C LEU A 343 -15.78 21.43 2.60
N GLU A 344 -16.17 21.82 1.40
CA GLU A 344 -16.28 20.95 0.23
C GLU A 344 -14.95 20.32 -0.12
N GLY A 345 -13.85 21.09 -0.04
CA GLY A 345 -12.49 20.63 -0.32
C GLY A 345 -11.98 19.62 0.71
N MET A 346 -12.33 19.80 1.98
CA MET A 346 -12.07 18.77 3.01
C MET A 346 -12.82 17.48 2.69
N VAL A 347 -14.09 17.59 2.27
CA VAL A 347 -14.93 16.43 1.91
C VAL A 347 -14.37 15.73 0.66
N ASP A 348 -13.91 16.45 -0.36
CA ASP A 348 -13.25 15.90 -1.55
C ASP A 348 -12.06 15.02 -1.17
N GLY A 349 -11.20 15.53 -0.28
CA GLY A 349 -10.05 14.78 0.22
C GLY A 349 -10.44 13.48 0.92
N TYR A 350 -11.45 13.52 1.80
CA TYR A 350 -11.91 12.33 2.51
C TYR A 350 -12.61 11.33 1.59
N GLU A 351 -13.44 11.82 0.66
CA GLU A 351 -14.12 10.99 -0.32
C GLU A 351 -13.15 10.25 -1.23
N ALA A 352 -12.09 10.91 -1.70
CA ALA A 352 -11.02 10.29 -2.46
C ALA A 352 -10.33 9.17 -1.67
N VAL A 353 -10.06 9.39 -0.37
CA VAL A 353 -9.50 8.36 0.53
C VAL A 353 -10.44 7.16 0.66
N TYR A 354 -11.73 7.39 0.89
CA TYR A 354 -12.71 6.30 1.03
C TYR A 354 -12.87 5.52 -0.27
N ARG A 355 -12.98 6.21 -1.40
CA ARG A 355 -13.10 5.62 -2.72
C ARG A 355 -11.91 4.72 -3.03
N ASP A 356 -10.68 5.20 -2.80
CA ASP A 356 -9.47 4.37 -3.00
C ASP A 356 -9.49 3.11 -2.12
N CYS A 357 -9.87 3.26 -0.84
CA CYS A 357 -9.92 2.14 0.09
C CYS A 357 -10.94 1.07 -0.32
N VAL A 358 -12.09 1.46 -0.89
CA VAL A 358 -13.14 0.54 -1.33
C VAL A 358 -12.80 -0.12 -2.67
N THR A 359 -12.26 0.65 -3.61
CA THR A 359 -12.12 0.21 -5.02
C THR A 359 -10.79 -0.47 -5.33
N ASN A 360 -9.71 -0.11 -4.63
CA ASN A 360 -8.35 -0.51 -5.01
C ASN A 360 -7.69 -1.35 -3.90
N PRO A 361 -8.00 -2.65 -3.71
CA PRO A 361 -7.41 -3.43 -2.61
C PRO A 361 -5.88 -3.49 -2.72
N ARG A 362 -5.15 -3.38 -1.60
CA ARG A 362 -3.70 -3.62 -1.59
C ARG A 362 -3.45 -5.13 -1.57
N VAL A 363 -2.69 -5.61 -2.55
CA VAL A 363 -2.51 -7.05 -2.80
C VAL A 363 -1.09 -7.49 -2.47
N VAL A 364 -0.94 -8.60 -1.75
CA VAL A 364 0.34 -9.30 -1.58
C VAL A 364 0.27 -10.70 -2.18
N ILE A 365 1.28 -11.07 -2.95
CA ILE A 365 1.36 -12.34 -3.68
C ILE A 365 2.52 -13.15 -3.10
N TRP A 366 2.31 -14.43 -2.78
CA TRP A 366 3.37 -15.30 -2.24
C TRP A 366 3.88 -16.27 -3.29
N LYS A 367 5.18 -16.17 -3.62
CA LYS A 367 5.86 -17.07 -4.56
C LYS A 367 7.34 -17.26 -4.19
N LEU A 368 7.60 -18.13 -3.23
CA LEU A 368 8.95 -18.35 -2.66
C LEU A 368 9.83 -19.34 -3.45
N SER A 369 9.28 -19.95 -4.50
CA SER A 369 9.86 -21.07 -5.23
C SER A 369 11.07 -20.70 -6.09
N ALA A 370 11.57 -21.68 -6.85
CA ALA A 370 12.64 -21.48 -7.81
C ALA A 370 12.17 -20.63 -9.01
N MET A 371 13.14 -20.22 -9.84
CA MET A 371 12.94 -19.35 -10.99
C MET A 371 11.88 -19.85 -11.98
N GLY A 372 11.94 -21.12 -12.39
CA GLY A 372 11.00 -21.69 -13.36
C GLY A 372 9.54 -21.54 -12.90
N ASP A 373 9.29 -21.79 -11.62
CA ASP A 373 7.97 -21.63 -11.02
C ASP A 373 7.51 -20.16 -11.00
N PHE A 374 8.42 -19.19 -10.88
CA PHE A 374 8.10 -17.76 -10.94
C PHE A 374 7.72 -17.34 -12.36
N VAL A 375 8.44 -17.80 -13.38
CA VAL A 375 8.08 -17.53 -14.79
C VAL A 375 6.68 -18.07 -15.10
N LEU A 376 6.35 -19.27 -14.62
CA LEU A 376 5.02 -19.86 -14.70
C LEU A 376 3.92 -19.06 -13.97
N ALA A 377 4.29 -18.11 -13.09
CA ALA A 377 3.34 -17.24 -12.41
C ALA A 377 3.13 -15.89 -13.12
N THR A 378 3.89 -15.58 -14.16
CA THR A 378 3.78 -14.29 -14.87
C THR A 378 2.38 -14.04 -15.48
N PRO A 379 1.65 -15.02 -16.05
CA PRO A 379 0.26 -14.78 -16.49
C PRO A 379 -0.67 -14.43 -15.32
N SER A 380 -0.43 -15.02 -14.14
CA SER A 380 -1.18 -14.70 -12.92
C SER A 380 -0.89 -13.29 -12.43
N LEU A 381 0.38 -12.86 -12.43
CA LEU A 381 0.76 -11.49 -12.06
C LEU A 381 0.10 -10.46 -12.99
N ARG A 382 0.10 -10.73 -14.30
CA ARG A 382 -0.55 -9.89 -15.32
C ARG A 382 -2.07 -9.79 -15.10
N ALA A 383 -2.74 -10.92 -14.89
CA ALA A 383 -4.16 -10.97 -14.60
C ALA A 383 -4.54 -10.17 -13.34
N ILE A 384 -3.74 -10.29 -12.26
CA ILE A 384 -3.96 -9.53 -11.02
C ILE A 384 -3.81 -8.02 -11.27
N ARG A 385 -2.78 -7.58 -12.01
CA ARG A 385 -2.61 -6.16 -12.36
C ARG A 385 -3.76 -5.64 -13.23
N ARG A 386 -4.24 -6.41 -14.21
CA ARG A 386 -5.39 -5.99 -15.03
C ARG A 386 -6.67 -5.88 -14.21
N ARG A 387 -6.89 -6.78 -13.25
CA ARG A 387 -8.05 -6.71 -12.35
C ARG A 387 -7.98 -5.53 -11.40
N PHE A 388 -6.77 -5.12 -11.01
CA PHE A 388 -6.52 -4.02 -10.07
C PHE A 388 -5.46 -3.04 -10.61
N PRO A 389 -5.79 -2.21 -11.62
CA PRO A 389 -4.81 -1.40 -12.35
C PRO A 389 -4.03 -0.43 -11.46
N THR A 390 -4.74 0.25 -10.56
CA THR A 390 -4.22 1.30 -9.66
C THR A 390 -3.83 0.78 -8.28
N SER A 391 -4.11 -0.49 -7.97
CA SER A 391 -3.76 -1.08 -6.67
C SER A 391 -2.26 -1.19 -6.48
N HIS A 392 -1.85 -1.07 -5.22
CA HIS A 392 -0.51 -1.46 -4.82
C HIS A 392 -0.42 -2.99 -4.72
N ILE A 393 0.44 -3.59 -5.55
CA ILE A 393 0.67 -5.03 -5.62
C ILE A 393 2.12 -5.31 -5.20
N SER A 394 2.31 -6.12 -4.18
CA SER A 394 3.64 -6.58 -3.78
C SER A 394 3.78 -8.08 -3.97
N VAL A 395 4.99 -8.54 -4.28
CA VAL A 395 5.29 -9.97 -4.38
C VAL A 395 6.36 -10.37 -3.37
N VAL A 396 6.10 -11.44 -2.61
CA VAL A 396 7.05 -12.04 -1.68
C VAL A 396 7.77 -13.17 -2.39
N VAL A 397 9.09 -13.03 -2.57
CA VAL A 397 9.93 -13.99 -3.31
C VAL A 397 11.18 -14.36 -2.52
N GLY A 398 11.81 -15.48 -2.89
CA GLY A 398 13.13 -15.83 -2.37
C GLY A 398 14.20 -14.82 -2.81
N GLN A 399 15.24 -14.61 -1.99
CA GLN A 399 16.34 -13.67 -2.28
C GLN A 399 16.93 -13.82 -3.70
N ALA A 400 17.09 -15.05 -4.18
CA ALA A 400 17.64 -15.34 -5.51
C ALA A 400 16.77 -14.85 -6.68
N LEU A 401 15.49 -14.57 -6.43
CA LEU A 401 14.54 -14.06 -7.44
C LEU A 401 14.32 -12.55 -7.35
N GLY A 402 14.95 -11.86 -6.39
CA GLY A 402 14.71 -10.44 -6.15
C GLY A 402 14.91 -9.58 -7.40
N ALA A 403 16.04 -9.76 -8.09
CA ALA A 403 16.36 -9.01 -9.32
C ALA A 403 15.37 -9.30 -10.47
N LEU A 404 14.89 -10.54 -10.59
CA LEU A 404 13.89 -10.91 -11.58
C LEU A 404 12.52 -10.30 -11.25
N ALA A 405 12.08 -10.43 -10.00
CA ALA A 405 10.78 -9.93 -9.56
C ALA A 405 10.71 -8.39 -9.63
N ALA A 406 11.82 -7.70 -9.38
CA ALA A 406 11.90 -6.24 -9.47
C ALA A 406 11.71 -5.71 -10.90
N ARG A 407 11.96 -6.53 -11.92
CA ARG A 407 11.73 -6.19 -13.34
C ARG A 407 10.30 -6.46 -13.81
N CYS A 408 9.45 -7.04 -12.97
CA CYS A 408 8.08 -7.33 -13.32
C CYS A 408 7.24 -6.05 -13.39
N PRO A 409 6.66 -5.68 -14.55
CA PRO A 409 5.87 -4.46 -14.69
C PRO A 409 4.53 -4.52 -13.95
N TYR A 410 4.15 -5.71 -13.44
CA TYR A 410 2.87 -5.94 -12.80
C TYR A 410 2.91 -5.70 -11.28
N VAL A 411 4.08 -5.51 -10.67
CA VAL A 411 4.25 -5.33 -9.22
C VAL A 411 4.85 -3.96 -8.89
N ASN A 412 4.47 -3.40 -7.74
CA ASN A 412 4.98 -2.13 -7.23
C ASN A 412 6.15 -2.30 -6.25
N ASP A 413 6.20 -3.42 -5.53
CA ASP A 413 7.21 -3.68 -4.50
C ASP A 413 7.56 -5.17 -4.42
N VAL A 414 8.80 -5.48 -4.07
CA VAL A 414 9.31 -6.84 -3.91
C VAL A 414 9.79 -7.05 -2.49
N ILE A 415 9.19 -8.01 -1.80
CA ILE A 415 9.53 -8.36 -0.41
C ILE A 415 10.37 -9.63 -0.43
N LEU A 416 11.63 -9.52 -0.02
CA LEU A 416 12.58 -10.63 -0.07
C LEU A 416 12.48 -11.53 1.17
N TYR A 417 12.52 -12.83 0.92
CA TYR A 417 12.66 -13.89 1.92
C TYR A 417 13.98 -14.63 1.72
N ASP A 418 14.86 -14.61 2.73
CA ASP A 418 16.14 -15.31 2.70
C ASP A 418 16.21 -16.39 3.80
N PRO A 419 16.18 -17.69 3.45
CA PRO A 419 16.34 -18.78 4.40
C PRO A 419 17.81 -19.13 4.68
N LYS A 420 18.81 -18.60 3.95
CA LYS A 420 20.22 -19.06 4.01
C LYS A 420 21.00 -18.60 5.24
N ARG A 421 20.45 -17.72 6.07
CA ARG A 421 20.98 -17.47 7.43
C ARG A 421 20.62 -18.68 8.29
N ARG A 422 21.58 -19.61 8.44
CA ARG A 422 21.48 -20.90 9.14
C ARG A 422 20.99 -20.76 10.60
N ASP A 423 21.07 -19.55 11.15
CA ASP A 423 20.43 -19.15 12.40
C ASP A 423 19.20 -18.25 12.16
N TRP A 424 18.01 -18.80 12.48
CA TRP A 424 16.70 -18.13 12.57
C TRP A 424 15.82 -17.99 11.30
N THR A 425 15.31 -19.10 10.78
CA THR A 425 14.07 -19.12 9.94
C THR A 425 12.92 -18.30 10.56
N ARG A 426 12.82 -18.25 11.90
CA ARG A 426 11.87 -17.40 12.62
C ARG A 426 12.16 -15.89 12.50
N ARG A 427 13.42 -15.42 12.47
CA ARG A 427 13.75 -13.97 12.33
C ARG A 427 13.47 -13.51 10.91
N ALA A 428 13.83 -14.30 9.89
CA ALA A 428 13.52 -13.99 8.50
C ALA A 428 12.00 -13.90 8.27
N ALA A 429 11.24 -14.89 8.73
CA ALA A 429 9.77 -14.85 8.65
C ALA A 429 9.17 -13.67 9.43
N ARG A 430 9.66 -13.36 10.64
CA ARG A 430 9.21 -12.18 11.42
C ARG A 430 9.47 -10.86 10.69
N ARG A 431 10.58 -10.74 9.96
CA ARG A 431 10.88 -9.54 9.15
C ARG A 431 9.88 -9.38 8.02
N VAL A 432 9.61 -10.46 7.28
CA VAL A 432 8.58 -10.48 6.23
C VAL A 432 7.21 -10.13 6.81
N ILE A 433 6.79 -10.79 7.90
CA ILE A 433 5.52 -10.50 8.58
C ILE A 433 5.42 -9.02 8.99
N ARG A 434 6.50 -8.44 9.53
CA ARG A 434 6.51 -7.03 9.92
C ARG A 434 6.37 -6.11 8.70
N ARG A 435 7.13 -6.37 7.63
CA ARG A 435 7.06 -5.59 6.38
C ARG A 435 5.69 -5.69 5.73
N VAL A 436 5.10 -6.89 5.69
CA VAL A 436 3.76 -7.12 5.15
C VAL A 436 2.70 -6.41 6.01
N ARG A 437 2.78 -6.48 7.34
CA ARG A 437 1.89 -5.71 8.24
C ARG A 437 2.00 -4.19 8.02
N GLN A 438 3.22 -3.67 7.84
CA GLN A 438 3.45 -2.25 7.52
C GLN A 438 2.88 -1.85 6.16
N GLY A 439 2.75 -2.79 5.23
CA GLY A 439 2.13 -2.57 3.93
C GLY A 439 0.59 -2.49 3.97
N ALA A 440 -0.05 -2.81 5.10
CA ALA A 440 -1.51 -2.74 5.30
C ALA A 440 -2.32 -3.39 4.15
N PHE A 441 -1.93 -4.60 3.75
CA PHE A 441 -2.59 -5.34 2.67
C PHE A 441 -4.01 -5.78 3.05
N ASP A 442 -4.91 -5.77 2.06
CA ASP A 442 -6.30 -6.21 2.18
C ASP A 442 -6.48 -7.64 1.66
N LEU A 443 -5.74 -7.98 0.61
CA LEU A 443 -5.80 -9.25 -0.11
C LEU A 443 -4.43 -9.93 -0.15
N SER A 444 -4.40 -11.21 0.22
CA SER A 444 -3.25 -12.10 0.09
C SER A 444 -3.60 -13.22 -0.88
N ILE A 445 -2.80 -13.39 -1.93
CA ILE A 445 -2.93 -14.48 -2.91
C ILE A 445 -1.71 -15.38 -2.76
N ASP A 446 -1.91 -16.62 -2.28
CA ASP A 446 -0.83 -17.58 -2.13
C ASP A 446 -0.70 -18.47 -3.36
N LEU A 447 0.25 -18.16 -4.26
CA LEU A 447 0.58 -18.99 -5.41
C LEU A 447 1.57 -20.13 -5.05
N GLN A 448 2.13 -20.13 -3.84
CA GLN A 448 3.07 -21.12 -3.33
C GLN A 448 2.37 -22.29 -2.60
N ASN A 449 1.30 -22.00 -1.85
CA ASN A 449 0.47 -22.96 -1.11
C ASN A 449 1.26 -23.90 -0.19
N SER A 450 2.12 -23.30 0.65
CA SER A 450 2.96 -23.99 1.62
C SER A 450 2.54 -23.67 3.05
N ARG A 451 2.92 -24.54 4.03
CA ARG A 451 2.65 -24.27 5.45
C ARG A 451 3.22 -22.92 5.91
N LEU A 452 4.40 -22.56 5.39
CA LEU A 452 5.11 -21.35 5.77
C LEU A 452 4.43 -20.09 5.23
N THR A 453 4.03 -20.08 3.95
CA THR A 453 3.36 -18.93 3.32
C THR A 453 1.98 -18.68 3.92
N HIS A 454 1.19 -19.75 4.16
CA HIS A 454 -0.07 -19.67 4.90
C HIS A 454 0.12 -19.08 6.30
N LEU A 455 1.15 -19.53 7.03
CA LEU A 455 1.48 -19.00 8.35
C LEU A 455 1.89 -17.52 8.31
N MET A 456 2.75 -17.12 7.37
CA MET A 456 3.16 -15.72 7.25
C MET A 456 2.01 -14.81 6.84
N ALA A 457 1.13 -15.24 5.93
CA ALA A 457 -0.06 -14.49 5.54
C ALA A 457 -1.02 -14.29 6.72
N TRP A 458 -1.31 -15.36 7.47
CA TRP A 458 -2.16 -15.29 8.67
C TRP A 458 -1.53 -14.43 9.76
N ALA A 459 -0.24 -14.64 10.05
CA ALA A 459 0.49 -13.83 11.02
C ALA A 459 0.60 -12.38 10.57
N SER A 460 0.43 -12.05 9.29
CA SER A 460 0.44 -10.66 8.82
C SER A 460 -0.88 -9.92 8.98
N ASP A 461 -1.91 -10.57 9.56
CA ASP A 461 -3.22 -9.97 9.88
C ASP A 461 -3.95 -9.40 8.63
N ILE A 462 -3.80 -10.09 7.50
CA ILE A 462 -4.44 -9.72 6.22
C ILE A 462 -5.87 -10.26 6.23
N PRO A 463 -6.93 -9.47 6.06
CA PRO A 463 -8.32 -9.92 6.19
C PRO A 463 -8.69 -11.04 5.22
N THR A 464 -8.35 -10.86 3.94
CA THR A 464 -8.68 -11.80 2.87
C THR A 464 -7.42 -12.55 2.44
N ARG A 465 -7.39 -13.86 2.70
CA ARG A 465 -6.27 -14.76 2.40
C ARG A 465 -6.79 -15.90 1.55
N VAL A 466 -6.42 -15.89 0.28
CA VAL A 466 -6.83 -16.83 -0.76
C VAL A 466 -5.69 -17.82 -1.00
N GLY A 467 -6.03 -19.11 -0.96
CA GLY A 467 -5.10 -20.21 -1.15
C GLY A 467 -5.83 -21.54 -1.30
N TYR A 468 -5.11 -22.58 -1.71
CA TYR A 468 -5.62 -23.94 -1.68
C TYR A 468 -5.72 -24.48 -0.25
N ASP A 469 -6.80 -25.22 0.03
CA ASP A 469 -7.03 -25.90 1.31
C ASP A 469 -6.11 -27.11 1.46
N ARG A 470 -4.84 -26.82 1.68
CA ARG A 470 -3.80 -27.80 1.95
C ARG A 470 -2.84 -27.20 2.95
N ARG A 471 -2.14 -28.07 3.68
CA ARG A 471 -0.94 -27.67 4.44
C ARG A 471 -1.20 -26.44 5.32
N TRP A 472 -2.18 -26.55 6.24
CA TRP A 472 -2.63 -25.47 7.14
C TRP A 472 -3.66 -24.49 6.53
N GLY A 473 -4.48 -24.96 5.59
CA GLY A 473 -5.52 -24.17 4.93
C GLY A 473 -6.58 -23.57 5.86
N ARG A 474 -6.73 -24.09 7.09
CA ARG A 474 -7.55 -23.45 8.15
C ARG A 474 -7.20 -21.99 8.44
N SER A 475 -5.97 -21.58 8.14
CA SER A 475 -5.49 -20.21 8.32
C SER A 475 -5.95 -19.26 7.20
N LEU A 476 -6.44 -19.78 6.07
CA LEU A 476 -7.00 -19.00 4.97
C LEU A 476 -8.43 -18.57 5.31
N SER A 477 -8.78 -17.34 4.91
CA SER A 477 -10.16 -16.86 5.02
C SER A 477 -11.02 -17.33 3.85
N GLN A 478 -10.38 -17.65 2.72
CA GLN A 478 -11.01 -18.14 1.51
C GLN A 478 -10.20 -19.32 0.98
N ARG A 479 -10.81 -20.50 1.07
CA ARG A 479 -10.17 -21.77 0.78
C ARG A 479 -10.66 -22.29 -0.56
N VAL A 480 -9.73 -22.69 -1.42
CA VAL A 480 -10.04 -23.34 -2.69
C VAL A 480 -9.71 -24.81 -2.58
N SER A 481 -10.63 -25.67 -2.99
CA SER A 481 -10.39 -27.12 -3.05
C SER A 481 -9.31 -27.43 -4.08
N LEU A 482 -8.48 -28.44 -3.81
CA LEU A 482 -7.51 -28.88 -4.80
C LEU A 482 -8.23 -29.50 -6.00
N PRO A 483 -7.81 -29.20 -7.24
CA PRO A 483 -8.41 -29.79 -8.42
C PRO A 483 -8.17 -31.31 -8.43
N ARG A 484 -9.20 -32.10 -8.71
CA ARG A 484 -9.08 -33.57 -8.82
C ARG A 484 -8.40 -34.01 -10.12
N ARG A 485 -8.54 -33.22 -11.19
CA ARG A 485 -7.95 -33.48 -12.50
C ARG A 485 -6.50 -32.99 -12.58
N ALA A 486 -5.68 -33.64 -13.40
CA ALA A 486 -4.38 -33.10 -13.76
C ALA A 486 -4.56 -31.82 -14.59
N MET A 487 -3.82 -30.78 -14.24
CA MET A 487 -3.83 -29.48 -14.92
C MET A 487 -2.42 -28.98 -15.05
N ASP A 488 -2.17 -28.20 -16.10
CA ASP A 488 -0.91 -27.50 -16.27
C ASP A 488 -0.71 -26.44 -15.15
N PRO A 489 0.53 -26.00 -14.91
CA PRO A 489 0.84 -25.08 -13.82
C PRO A 489 0.12 -23.74 -13.87
N VAL A 490 -0.22 -23.23 -15.07
CA VAL A 490 -0.82 -21.91 -15.25
C VAL A 490 -2.33 -22.00 -15.05
N SER A 491 -2.99 -22.99 -15.65
CA SER A 491 -4.41 -23.25 -15.42
C SER A 491 -4.71 -23.55 -13.95
N HIS A 492 -3.82 -24.27 -13.28
CA HIS A 492 -3.93 -24.50 -11.84
C HIS A 492 -3.89 -23.18 -11.06
N GLN A 493 -3.00 -22.23 -11.41
CA GLN A 493 -2.99 -20.92 -10.74
C GLN A 493 -4.26 -20.10 -11.05
N PHE A 494 -4.78 -20.16 -12.28
CA PHE A 494 -6.01 -19.46 -12.63
C PHE A 494 -7.25 -19.99 -11.94
N GLU A 495 -7.31 -21.28 -11.59
CA GLU A 495 -8.40 -21.83 -10.77
C GLU A 495 -8.43 -21.19 -9.38
N LEU A 496 -7.25 -20.98 -8.78
CA LEU A 496 -7.13 -20.23 -7.53
C LEU A 496 -7.58 -18.77 -7.70
N LEU A 497 -7.12 -18.09 -8.76
CA LEU A 497 -7.44 -16.68 -9.03
C LEU A 497 -8.92 -16.43 -9.29
N ARG A 498 -9.62 -17.36 -9.98
CA ARG A 498 -11.06 -17.27 -10.21
C ARG A 498 -11.85 -17.18 -8.91
N SER A 499 -11.43 -17.89 -7.87
CA SER A 499 -12.08 -17.79 -6.56
C SER A 499 -12.02 -16.36 -6.01
N ALA A 500 -10.92 -15.63 -6.27
CA ALA A 500 -10.73 -14.25 -5.86
C ALA A 500 -11.40 -13.22 -6.80
N GLY A 501 -12.21 -13.67 -7.77
CA GLY A 501 -12.85 -12.79 -8.76
C GLY A 501 -11.86 -12.20 -9.78
N ILE A 502 -10.74 -12.88 -10.02
CA ILE A 502 -9.71 -12.49 -10.98
C ILE A 502 -9.80 -13.44 -12.20
N PRO A 503 -10.25 -12.94 -13.37
CA PRO A 503 -10.37 -13.77 -14.56
C PRO A 503 -8.98 -14.11 -15.14
N PRO A 504 -8.84 -15.23 -15.87
CA PRO A 504 -7.62 -15.54 -16.61
C PRO A 504 -7.29 -14.48 -17.65
N ASP A 505 -6.00 -14.29 -17.92
CA ASP A 505 -5.52 -13.36 -18.94
C ASP A 505 -4.46 -14.02 -19.85
N GLY A 506 -4.93 -15.02 -20.61
CA GLY A 506 -4.07 -15.82 -21.49
C GLY A 506 -3.03 -16.66 -20.73
N MET A 507 -2.29 -17.47 -21.49
CA MET A 507 -1.30 -18.42 -20.95
C MET A 507 0.16 -18.01 -21.21
N ALA A 508 0.36 -16.91 -21.96
CA ALA A 508 1.69 -16.48 -22.39
C ALA A 508 2.57 -16.11 -21.19
N LEU A 509 3.73 -16.77 -21.12
CA LEU A 509 4.78 -16.49 -20.15
C LEU A 509 5.59 -15.27 -20.61
N GLU A 510 6.12 -14.50 -19.67
CA GLU A 510 6.91 -13.31 -19.97
C GLU A 510 8.19 -13.24 -19.13
N LEU A 511 9.22 -12.63 -19.71
CA LEU A 511 10.36 -12.05 -18.99
C LEU A 511 10.71 -10.72 -19.63
N TRP A 512 11.40 -9.88 -18.87
CA TRP A 512 11.62 -8.48 -19.22
C TRP A 512 13.13 -8.15 -19.21
N PRO A 513 13.91 -8.70 -20.17
CA PRO A 513 15.27 -8.22 -20.39
C PRO A 513 15.22 -6.76 -20.85
N THR A 514 16.17 -5.98 -20.37
CA THR A 514 16.37 -4.57 -20.72
C THR A 514 17.22 -4.46 -21.98
N GLU A 515 17.32 -3.25 -22.53
CA GLU A 515 18.21 -2.97 -23.65
C GLU A 515 19.68 -3.30 -23.33
N GLN A 516 20.12 -3.10 -22.08
CA GLN A 516 21.47 -3.47 -21.65
C GLN A 516 21.71 -4.98 -21.70
N ASP A 517 20.71 -5.80 -21.33
CA ASP A 517 20.82 -7.26 -21.41
C ASP A 517 20.86 -7.73 -22.88
N GLU A 518 20.10 -7.07 -23.76
CA GLU A 518 20.12 -7.31 -25.21
C GLU A 518 21.49 -6.96 -25.82
N GLN A 519 22.06 -5.82 -25.45
CA GLN A 519 23.39 -5.40 -25.90
C GLN A 519 24.49 -6.33 -25.35
N ALA A 520 24.38 -6.78 -24.10
CA ALA A 520 25.29 -7.77 -23.52
C ALA A 520 25.21 -9.11 -24.25
N ALA A 521 24.01 -9.60 -24.57
CA ALA A 521 23.84 -10.79 -25.39
C ALA A 521 24.43 -10.61 -26.79
N HIS A 522 24.23 -9.46 -27.44
CA HIS A 522 24.80 -9.18 -28.75
C HIS A 522 26.34 -9.17 -28.75
N ARG A 523 26.96 -8.51 -27.75
CA ARG A 523 28.42 -8.52 -27.56
C ARG A 523 28.95 -9.94 -27.36
N LEU A 524 28.28 -10.72 -26.51
CA LEU A 524 28.65 -12.11 -26.27
C LEU A 524 28.56 -12.96 -27.55
N MET A 525 27.53 -12.77 -28.37
CA MET A 525 27.40 -13.47 -29.65
C MET A 525 28.51 -13.08 -30.64
N ALA A 526 28.89 -11.80 -30.69
CA ALA A 526 29.98 -11.30 -31.52
C ALA A 526 31.34 -11.86 -31.08
N GLU A 527 31.62 -11.89 -29.77
CA GLU A 527 32.83 -12.52 -29.20
C GLU A 527 32.93 -14.01 -29.55
N LEU A 528 31.81 -14.72 -29.54
CA LEU A 528 31.70 -16.13 -29.92
C LEU A 528 31.72 -16.35 -31.44
N ARG A 529 31.81 -15.28 -32.24
CA ARG A 529 31.83 -15.31 -33.71
C ARG A 529 30.64 -16.07 -34.31
N LEU A 530 29.46 -15.92 -33.72
CA LEU A 530 28.22 -16.51 -34.25
C LEU A 530 27.79 -15.77 -35.53
N ASP A 531 27.46 -16.52 -36.59
CA ASP A 531 27.08 -15.98 -37.90
C ASP A 531 25.56 -15.77 -37.91
N SER A 532 25.13 -14.52 -38.02
CA SER A 532 23.72 -14.15 -38.02
C SER A 532 22.91 -14.75 -39.18
N ARG A 533 23.57 -15.30 -40.21
CA ARG A 533 22.92 -15.93 -41.38
C ARG A 533 22.59 -17.40 -41.16
N LYS A 534 23.20 -18.05 -40.15
CA LYS A 534 22.96 -19.47 -39.85
C LYS A 534 21.95 -19.61 -38.70
N PRO A 535 21.11 -20.66 -38.70
CA PRO A 535 20.19 -20.88 -37.58
C PRO A 535 20.97 -21.22 -36.31
N LEU A 536 20.67 -20.50 -35.22
CA LEU A 536 21.27 -20.75 -33.90
C LEU A 536 20.36 -21.67 -33.07
N VAL A 537 20.86 -22.83 -32.67
CA VAL A 537 20.19 -23.76 -31.76
C VAL A 537 20.82 -23.65 -30.37
N GLY A 538 20.01 -23.31 -29.37
CA GLY A 538 20.45 -23.25 -27.98
C GLY A 538 20.22 -24.58 -27.27
N LEU A 539 21.22 -25.08 -26.57
CA LEU A 539 21.15 -26.30 -25.76
C LEU A 539 21.40 -25.97 -24.29
N HIS A 540 20.65 -26.60 -23.40
CA HIS A 540 20.90 -26.55 -21.96
C HIS A 540 20.92 -27.96 -21.34
N PRO A 541 22.11 -28.58 -21.26
CA PRO A 541 22.28 -29.91 -20.65
C PRO A 541 22.09 -29.89 -19.13
N GLY A 542 22.41 -28.74 -18.51
CA GLY A 542 22.38 -28.48 -17.06
C GLY A 542 21.00 -28.60 -16.45
N GLY A 543 20.90 -28.80 -15.14
CA GLY A 543 19.65 -28.91 -14.40
C GLY A 543 19.91 -29.08 -12.91
N SER A 544 18.87 -29.07 -12.07
CA SER A 544 19.04 -29.19 -10.61
C SER A 544 19.93 -30.37 -10.21
N ALA A 545 20.98 -30.12 -9.41
CA ALA A 545 21.86 -31.17 -8.89
C ALA A 545 21.11 -32.23 -8.05
N ARG A 546 19.95 -31.88 -7.50
CA ARG A 546 19.04 -32.80 -6.80
C ARG A 546 18.34 -33.77 -7.75
N TRP A 547 18.08 -33.37 -8.99
CA TRP A 547 17.29 -34.13 -9.97
C TRP A 547 18.15 -34.62 -11.13
N ARG A 548 19.24 -35.34 -10.82
CA ARG A 548 20.09 -35.97 -11.84
C ARG A 548 19.28 -36.91 -12.75
N THR A 549 18.19 -37.49 -12.25
CA THR A 549 17.26 -38.34 -13.01
C THR A 549 16.57 -37.67 -14.19
N LYS A 550 16.53 -36.34 -14.26
CA LYS A 550 15.99 -35.58 -15.39
C LYS A 550 17.02 -35.28 -16.48
N ARG A 551 18.30 -35.50 -16.21
CA ARG A 551 19.38 -35.15 -17.14
C ARG A 551 19.51 -36.21 -18.22
N TRP A 552 19.66 -35.74 -19.45
CA TRP A 552 20.00 -36.59 -20.60
C TRP A 552 21.52 -36.82 -20.63
N ALA A 553 21.95 -37.97 -21.15
CA ALA A 553 23.36 -38.38 -21.05
C ALA A 553 24.29 -37.45 -21.83
N PRO A 554 25.51 -37.12 -21.32
CA PRO A 554 26.44 -36.21 -21.99
C PRO A 554 26.76 -36.61 -23.43
N ALA A 555 26.99 -37.90 -23.69
CA ALA A 555 27.27 -38.43 -25.03
C ALA A 555 26.15 -38.13 -26.04
N ARG A 556 24.90 -37.99 -25.59
CA ARG A 556 23.77 -37.69 -26.47
C ARG A 556 23.65 -36.21 -26.79
N TRP A 557 23.99 -35.35 -25.83
CA TRP A 557 24.13 -33.93 -26.10
C TRP A 557 25.26 -33.67 -27.10
N ALA A 558 26.39 -34.36 -26.96
CA ALA A 558 27.51 -34.26 -27.89
C ALA A 558 27.12 -34.71 -29.31
N ALA A 559 26.53 -35.90 -29.44
CA ALA A 559 26.04 -36.39 -30.73
C ALA A 559 24.98 -35.47 -31.35
N LEU A 560 24.10 -34.87 -30.55
CA LEU A 560 23.14 -33.87 -31.04
C LEU A 560 23.84 -32.60 -31.56
N CYS A 561 24.89 -32.12 -30.87
CA CYS A 561 25.67 -30.98 -31.34
C CYS A 561 26.28 -31.26 -32.71
N ASP A 562 26.89 -32.44 -32.87
CA ASP A 562 27.55 -32.85 -34.12
C ASP A 562 26.56 -32.95 -35.27
N ARG A 563 25.43 -33.65 -35.07
CA ARG A 563 24.39 -33.73 -36.11
C ARG A 563 23.82 -32.36 -36.50
N LEU A 564 23.63 -31.46 -35.54
CA LEU A 564 23.15 -30.09 -35.81
C LEU A 564 24.18 -29.27 -36.59
N ALA A 565 25.46 -29.42 -36.27
CA ALA A 565 26.55 -28.78 -37.00
C ALA A 565 26.63 -29.29 -38.45
N ASP A 566 26.50 -30.60 -38.65
CA ASP A 566 26.46 -31.24 -39.99
C ASP A 566 25.27 -30.75 -40.82
N ALA A 567 24.14 -30.47 -40.17
CA ALA A 567 22.96 -29.87 -40.78
C ALA A 567 23.07 -28.35 -41.02
N GLY A 568 24.23 -27.75 -40.78
CA GLY A 568 24.52 -26.33 -41.03
C GLY A 568 24.03 -25.36 -39.94
N ALA A 569 23.54 -25.86 -38.80
CA ALA A 569 23.16 -25.02 -37.67
C ALA A 569 24.35 -24.68 -36.77
N GLN A 570 24.30 -23.51 -36.13
CA GLN A 570 25.24 -23.16 -35.07
C GLN A 570 24.66 -23.56 -33.72
N VAL A 571 25.49 -24.08 -32.83
CA VAL A 571 25.05 -24.55 -31.52
C VAL A 571 25.66 -23.68 -30.41
N VAL A 572 24.81 -23.23 -29.49
CA VAL A 572 25.25 -22.58 -28.24
C VAL A 572 24.82 -23.42 -27.04
N ILE A 573 25.79 -23.83 -26.22
CA ILE A 573 25.55 -24.57 -24.98
C ILE A 573 25.58 -23.59 -23.81
N THR A 574 24.49 -23.54 -23.07
CA THR A 574 24.32 -22.66 -21.91
C THR A 574 24.42 -23.46 -20.60
N GLY A 575 24.85 -22.79 -19.53
CA GLY A 575 24.93 -23.40 -18.20
C GLY A 575 25.28 -22.42 -17.11
N SER A 576 25.05 -22.80 -15.86
CA SER A 576 25.63 -22.11 -14.71
C SER A 576 27.04 -22.62 -14.42
N THR A 577 27.85 -21.86 -13.68
CA THR A 577 29.19 -22.28 -13.23
C THR A 577 29.17 -23.61 -12.48
N SER A 578 28.08 -23.92 -11.76
CA SER A 578 27.92 -25.20 -11.05
C SER A 578 27.74 -26.42 -11.96
N GLU A 579 27.49 -26.18 -13.25
CA GLU A 579 27.27 -27.20 -14.27
C GLU A 579 28.48 -27.36 -15.20
N GLN A 580 29.56 -26.62 -14.96
CA GLN A 580 30.80 -26.68 -15.73
C GLN A 580 31.29 -28.13 -15.94
N PRO A 581 31.37 -29.00 -14.91
CA PRO A 581 31.86 -30.37 -15.12
C PRO A 581 30.99 -31.21 -16.07
N LEU A 582 29.68 -30.94 -16.10
CA LEU A 582 28.77 -31.61 -17.03
C LEU A 582 29.00 -31.13 -18.46
N ILE A 583 29.21 -29.83 -18.64
CA ILE A 583 29.39 -29.22 -19.95
C ILE A 583 30.76 -29.56 -20.53
N ASP A 584 31.79 -29.65 -19.68
CA ASP A 584 33.11 -30.14 -20.08
C ASP A 584 33.03 -31.59 -20.57
N ALA A 585 32.27 -32.45 -19.90
CA ALA A 585 32.04 -33.83 -20.34
C ALA A 585 31.29 -33.90 -21.69
N VAL A 586 30.35 -32.98 -21.96
CA VAL A 586 29.73 -32.87 -23.29
C VAL A 586 30.79 -32.44 -24.31
N ARG A 587 31.57 -31.38 -24.01
CA ARG A 587 32.59 -30.83 -24.89
C ARG A 587 33.65 -31.86 -25.29
N GLN A 588 34.12 -32.68 -24.35
CA GLN A 588 35.10 -33.73 -24.59
C GLN A 588 34.63 -34.81 -25.58
N LEU A 589 33.31 -35.03 -25.65
CA LEU A 589 32.70 -36.03 -26.53
C LEU A 589 32.21 -35.44 -27.86
N THR A 590 32.25 -34.12 -28.03
CA THR A 590 31.71 -33.41 -29.19
C THR A 590 32.81 -33.20 -30.24
N ALA A 591 32.60 -33.65 -31.48
CA ALA A 591 33.56 -33.44 -32.57
C ALA A 591 33.50 -32.02 -33.15
N SER A 592 32.29 -31.45 -33.24
CA SER A 592 32.03 -30.06 -33.67
C SER A 592 32.52 -29.03 -32.65
N ALA A 593 32.37 -27.73 -32.95
CA ALA A 593 32.79 -26.62 -32.08
C ALA A 593 31.61 -25.75 -31.59
N PRO A 594 30.71 -26.26 -30.71
CA PRO A 594 29.65 -25.44 -30.12
C PRO A 594 30.21 -24.29 -29.30
N ALA A 595 29.52 -23.14 -29.34
CA ALA A 595 29.83 -21.98 -28.52
C ALA A 595 29.40 -22.24 -27.06
N LEU A 596 30.31 -22.05 -26.10
CA LEU A 596 30.05 -22.32 -24.68
C LEU A 596 29.77 -21.04 -23.90
N VAL A 597 28.59 -20.98 -23.26
CA VAL A 597 28.12 -19.85 -22.42
C VAL A 597 27.81 -20.37 -21.02
N VAL A 598 28.86 -20.79 -20.31
CA VAL A 598 28.73 -21.34 -18.95
C VAL A 598 29.15 -20.29 -17.92
N GLY A 599 28.22 -19.86 -17.08
CA GLY A 599 28.49 -18.85 -16.04
C GLY A 599 28.86 -17.46 -16.58
N ARG A 600 28.73 -17.21 -17.88
CA ARG A 600 29.07 -15.94 -18.54
C ARG A 600 27.92 -14.94 -18.62
N THR A 601 26.71 -15.34 -18.23
CA THR A 601 25.51 -14.51 -18.36
C THR A 601 24.74 -14.41 -17.04
N SER A 602 24.16 -13.24 -16.82
CA SER A 602 23.03 -13.08 -15.90
C SER A 602 21.79 -13.80 -16.46
N LEU A 603 20.76 -13.98 -15.63
CA LEU A 603 19.51 -14.60 -16.09
C LEU A 603 18.85 -13.83 -17.25
N MET A 604 18.90 -12.51 -17.22
CA MET A 604 18.23 -11.67 -18.20
C MET A 604 19.04 -11.55 -19.49
N GLU A 605 20.37 -11.59 -19.38
CA GLU A 605 21.27 -11.79 -20.53
C GLU A 605 21.08 -13.16 -21.17
N LEU A 606 20.90 -14.23 -20.38
CA LEU A 606 20.55 -15.55 -20.89
C LEU A 606 19.20 -15.51 -21.61
N ALA A 607 18.19 -14.84 -21.06
CA ALA A 607 16.90 -14.68 -21.72
C ALA A 607 17.03 -13.94 -23.07
N ALA A 608 17.82 -12.86 -23.11
CA ALA A 608 18.13 -12.13 -24.35
C ALA A 608 18.89 -13.00 -25.36
N LEU A 609 19.86 -13.81 -24.92
CA LEU A 609 20.55 -14.78 -25.79
C LEU A 609 19.59 -15.82 -26.34
N ILE A 610 18.75 -16.42 -25.49
CA ILE A 610 17.76 -17.42 -25.90
C ILE A 610 16.80 -16.84 -26.93
N ARG A 611 16.38 -15.57 -26.80
CA ARG A 611 15.53 -14.88 -27.79
C ARG A 611 16.11 -14.88 -29.21
N ARG A 612 17.44 -15.04 -29.35
CA ARG A 612 18.15 -15.14 -30.65
C ARG A 612 18.26 -16.57 -31.18
N CYS A 613 17.98 -17.58 -30.37
CA CYS A 613 17.91 -18.96 -30.83
C CYS A 613 16.68 -19.17 -31.72
N ALA A 614 16.85 -19.90 -32.82
CA ALA A 614 15.76 -20.39 -33.65
C ALA A 614 14.98 -21.52 -32.93
N VAL A 615 15.70 -22.41 -32.25
CA VAL A 615 15.15 -23.50 -31.43
C VAL A 615 15.96 -23.62 -30.13
N PHE A 616 15.30 -23.91 -29.02
CA PHE A 616 15.96 -24.19 -27.74
C PHE A 616 15.67 -25.62 -27.26
N VAL A 617 16.67 -26.35 -26.78
CA VAL A 617 16.53 -27.73 -26.32
C VAL A 617 17.00 -27.85 -24.88
N THR A 618 16.15 -28.39 -24.02
CA THR A 618 16.41 -28.56 -22.58
C THR A 618 15.56 -29.70 -22.03
N HIS A 619 15.86 -30.19 -20.83
CA HIS A 619 14.92 -31.01 -20.07
C HIS A 619 14.00 -30.16 -19.18
N ASP A 620 13.10 -30.82 -18.45
CA ASP A 620 12.17 -30.25 -17.45
C ASP A 620 12.90 -29.51 -16.29
N SER A 621 13.34 -28.29 -16.59
CA SER A 621 14.06 -27.37 -15.73
C SER A 621 13.77 -25.90 -16.07
N ALA A 622 14.32 -24.97 -15.29
CA ALA A 622 13.97 -23.55 -15.40
C ALA A 622 14.22 -22.90 -16.80
N PRO A 623 15.28 -23.25 -17.55
CA PRO A 623 15.49 -22.77 -18.92
C PRO A 623 14.35 -23.08 -19.90
N LEU A 624 13.59 -24.15 -19.69
CA LEU A 624 12.39 -24.46 -20.49
C LEU A 624 11.41 -23.29 -20.46
N HIS A 625 11.10 -22.80 -19.25
CA HIS A 625 10.15 -21.72 -19.08
C HIS A 625 10.70 -20.38 -19.58
N VAL A 626 12.02 -20.17 -19.49
CA VAL A 626 12.69 -18.97 -20.02
C VAL A 626 12.57 -18.92 -21.54
N ALA A 627 12.87 -20.03 -22.23
CA ALA A 627 12.80 -20.07 -23.69
C ALA A 627 11.37 -19.85 -24.22
N VAL A 628 10.38 -20.46 -23.56
CA VAL A 628 8.96 -20.25 -23.87
C VAL A 628 8.55 -18.80 -23.62
N ALA A 629 9.00 -18.18 -22.52
CA ALA A 629 8.74 -16.77 -22.23
C ALA A 629 9.40 -15.81 -23.22
N MET A 630 10.49 -16.22 -23.86
CA MET A 630 11.15 -15.48 -24.95
C MET A 630 10.51 -15.73 -26.32
N GLY A 631 9.44 -16.52 -26.38
CA GLY A 631 8.69 -16.81 -27.60
C GLY A 631 9.47 -17.69 -28.57
N ARG A 632 10.33 -18.59 -28.07
CA ARG A 632 11.12 -19.49 -28.91
C ARG A 632 10.54 -20.91 -28.93
N PRO A 633 10.46 -21.57 -30.11
CA PRO A 633 10.22 -23.00 -30.19
C PRO A 633 11.19 -23.76 -29.27
N THR A 634 10.65 -24.58 -28.38
CA THR A 634 11.41 -25.23 -27.32
C THR A 634 11.10 -26.73 -27.27
N ILE A 635 12.14 -27.56 -27.40
CA ILE A 635 12.04 -29.00 -27.21
C ILE A 635 12.34 -29.31 -25.73
N ALA A 636 11.39 -29.98 -25.09
CA ALA A 636 11.43 -30.30 -23.67
C ALA A 636 11.56 -31.81 -23.46
N LEU A 637 12.70 -32.25 -22.93
CA LEU A 637 12.94 -33.66 -22.61
C LEU A 637 12.34 -34.00 -21.23
N PHE A 638 11.39 -34.93 -21.21
CA PHE A 638 10.70 -35.37 -20.00
C PHE A 638 10.98 -36.84 -19.68
N GLY A 639 11.37 -37.10 -18.43
CA GLY A 639 11.66 -38.43 -17.93
C GLY A 639 10.80 -38.81 -16.73
N PRO A 640 11.20 -38.47 -15.49
CA PRO A 640 10.53 -38.94 -14.27
C PRO A 640 9.29 -38.14 -13.85
N THR A 641 9.03 -37.01 -14.49
CA THR A 641 7.93 -36.08 -14.21
C THR A 641 6.88 -36.13 -15.31
N ASP A 642 5.62 -35.88 -14.96
CA ASP A 642 4.50 -35.85 -15.89
C ASP A 642 4.50 -34.54 -16.70
N PRO A 643 4.64 -34.58 -18.04
CA PRO A 643 4.57 -33.38 -18.88
C PRO A 643 3.28 -32.60 -18.70
N ALA A 644 2.13 -33.28 -18.49
CA ALA A 644 0.82 -32.61 -18.35
C ALA A 644 0.73 -31.68 -17.14
N ARG A 645 1.62 -31.83 -16.15
CA ARG A 645 1.65 -31.04 -14.91
C ARG A 645 2.79 -30.04 -14.84
N HIS A 646 3.77 -30.11 -15.74
CA HIS A 646 5.02 -29.38 -15.62
C HIS A 646 5.42 -28.64 -16.89
N ALA A 647 4.99 -29.11 -18.07
CA ALA A 647 5.20 -28.38 -19.30
C ALA A 647 4.35 -27.09 -19.26
N PRO A 648 4.91 -25.95 -19.71
CA PRO A 648 4.12 -24.74 -19.85
C PRO A 648 3.10 -24.93 -20.99
N PRO A 649 1.85 -24.46 -20.83
CA PRO A 649 0.78 -24.62 -21.82
C PRO A 649 0.97 -23.66 -23.00
N SER A 650 1.91 -23.96 -23.89
CA SER A 650 2.26 -23.14 -25.05
C SER A 650 2.42 -23.99 -26.30
N PRO A 651 1.90 -23.55 -27.47
CA PRO A 651 2.11 -24.24 -28.74
C PRO A 651 3.58 -24.29 -29.18
N LEU A 652 4.45 -23.48 -28.55
CA LEU A 652 5.89 -23.47 -28.80
C LEU A 652 6.64 -24.65 -28.15
N VAL A 653 5.98 -25.46 -27.31
CA VAL A 653 6.63 -26.52 -26.54
C VAL A 653 6.42 -27.86 -27.21
N HIS A 654 7.52 -28.51 -27.59
CA HIS A 654 7.54 -29.84 -28.16
C HIS A 654 8.07 -30.82 -27.10
N VAL A 655 7.17 -31.59 -26.50
CA VAL A 655 7.54 -32.55 -25.46
C VAL A 655 8.07 -33.83 -26.08
N VAL A 656 9.30 -34.20 -25.75
CA VAL A 656 9.87 -35.51 -26.09
C VAL A 656 9.93 -36.34 -24.81
N SER A 657 9.18 -37.43 -24.78
CA SER A 657 9.13 -38.36 -23.66
C SER A 657 8.89 -39.78 -24.14
N LYS A 658 9.35 -40.78 -23.37
CA LYS A 658 9.08 -42.20 -23.66
C LYS A 658 8.26 -42.81 -22.53
N LYS A 659 7.18 -43.50 -22.89
CA LYS A 659 6.37 -44.25 -21.93
C LYS A 659 7.18 -45.43 -21.40
N VAL A 660 7.35 -45.46 -20.08
CA VAL A 660 7.99 -46.57 -19.36
C VAL A 660 7.16 -46.86 -18.11
N PHE A 661 7.10 -48.12 -17.69
CA PHE A 661 6.22 -48.55 -16.59
C PHE A 661 6.44 -47.78 -15.28
N CYS A 662 7.67 -47.32 -15.02
CA CYS A 662 8.04 -46.64 -13.79
C CYS A 662 7.83 -45.12 -13.81
N SER A 663 7.38 -44.52 -14.92
CA SER A 663 7.19 -43.07 -15.05
C SER A 663 5.71 -42.71 -15.19
N PRO A 664 5.20 -41.66 -14.51
CA PRO A 664 5.93 -40.68 -13.69
C PRO A 664 6.20 -41.18 -12.26
N CYS A 665 7.47 -41.12 -11.80
CA CYS A 665 7.85 -41.53 -10.43
C CYS A 665 8.12 -40.38 -9.46
N TYR A 666 8.30 -39.15 -9.96
CA TYR A 666 8.66 -37.97 -9.15
C TYR A 666 9.83 -38.20 -8.18
N SER A 667 10.83 -39.00 -8.59
CA SER A 667 11.96 -39.36 -7.74
C SER A 667 13.29 -38.72 -8.21
N PRO A 668 14.05 -38.08 -7.30
CA PRO A 668 15.40 -37.59 -7.59
C PRO A 668 16.43 -38.72 -7.73
N ARG A 669 16.10 -39.94 -7.30
CA ARG A 669 16.92 -41.17 -7.45
C ARG A 669 16.15 -42.21 -8.27
N CYS A 670 16.78 -42.81 -9.27
CA CYS A 670 16.13 -43.81 -10.12
C CYS A 670 16.02 -45.14 -9.36
N ARG A 671 14.80 -45.58 -9.05
CA ARG A 671 14.57 -46.83 -8.31
C ARG A 671 14.90 -48.08 -9.12
N THR A 672 14.74 -48.00 -10.44
CA THR A 672 15.07 -49.11 -11.35
C THR A 672 16.53 -49.11 -11.78
N ILE A 673 17.30 -48.06 -11.45
CA ILE A 673 18.71 -47.84 -11.84
C ILE A 673 18.95 -47.76 -13.37
N THR A 674 18.00 -48.16 -14.22
CA THR A 674 18.09 -48.15 -15.68
C THR A 674 18.00 -46.76 -16.32
N HIS A 675 17.41 -45.78 -15.61
CA HIS A 675 17.09 -44.46 -16.15
C HIS A 675 16.31 -44.51 -17.49
N ALA A 676 15.56 -45.58 -17.74
CA ALA A 676 14.89 -45.89 -19.02
C ALA A 676 14.07 -44.73 -19.58
N CYS A 677 13.44 -43.93 -18.73
CA CYS A 677 12.65 -42.76 -19.14
C CYS A 677 13.48 -41.70 -19.89
N MET A 678 14.75 -41.50 -19.52
CA MET A 678 15.67 -40.59 -20.20
C MET A 678 16.55 -41.33 -21.21
N THR A 679 16.99 -42.55 -20.89
CA THR A 679 17.88 -43.33 -21.76
C THR A 679 17.17 -43.90 -23.00
N ARG A 680 15.84 -43.93 -23.07
CA ARG A 680 15.13 -44.30 -24.31
C ARG A 680 14.87 -43.12 -25.26
N ILE A 681 15.09 -41.88 -24.82
CA ILE A 681 15.02 -40.71 -25.72
C ILE A 681 16.28 -40.70 -26.56
N THR A 682 16.16 -41.01 -27.84
CA THR A 682 17.28 -41.11 -28.79
C THR A 682 17.71 -39.74 -29.30
N VAL A 683 18.89 -39.66 -29.93
CA VAL A 683 19.33 -38.41 -30.57
C VAL A 683 18.41 -38.07 -31.73
N ASP A 684 17.97 -39.07 -32.49
CA ASP A 684 17.07 -38.92 -33.63
C ASP A 684 15.72 -38.30 -33.22
N ASP A 685 15.13 -38.78 -32.11
CA ASP A 685 13.88 -38.21 -31.57
C ASP A 685 13.97 -36.68 -31.39
N VAL A 686 15.12 -36.18 -30.94
CA VAL A 686 15.35 -34.76 -30.68
C VAL A 686 15.76 -34.02 -31.94
N PHE A 687 16.70 -34.57 -32.70
CA PHE A 687 17.26 -33.95 -33.91
C PHE A 687 16.19 -33.74 -34.99
N ASP A 688 15.37 -34.76 -35.26
CA ASP A 688 14.31 -34.68 -36.27
C ASP A 688 13.31 -33.58 -35.91
N THR A 689 12.96 -33.50 -34.61
CA THR A 689 12.10 -32.42 -34.09
C THR A 689 12.76 -31.04 -34.24
N VAL A 690 14.09 -30.90 -34.03
CA VAL A 690 14.79 -29.63 -34.29
C VAL A 690 14.69 -29.23 -35.75
N LEU A 691 14.95 -30.17 -36.68
CA LEU A 691 14.89 -29.88 -38.11
C LEU A 691 13.48 -29.50 -38.57
N GLU A 692 12.44 -30.16 -38.06
CA GLU A 692 11.05 -29.77 -38.32
C GLU A 692 10.77 -28.31 -37.93
N LEU A 693 11.32 -27.87 -36.79
CA LEU A 693 11.14 -26.50 -36.29
C LEU A 693 12.00 -25.46 -37.01
N LEU A 694 13.17 -25.85 -37.53
CA LEU A 694 14.00 -24.99 -38.37
C LEU A 694 13.39 -24.79 -39.77
N ASN A 695 12.60 -25.76 -40.26
CA ASN A 695 12.01 -25.75 -41.61
C ASN A 695 10.48 -25.98 -41.59
N PRO A 696 9.65 -25.01 -41.18
CA PRO A 696 8.20 -25.21 -40.97
C PRO A 696 7.38 -25.52 -42.24
N LYS A 697 7.97 -25.39 -43.44
CA LYS A 697 7.26 -25.46 -44.73
C LYS A 697 6.90 -26.89 -45.19
N SER A 698 7.26 -27.95 -44.46
CA SER A 698 7.08 -29.35 -44.95
C SER A 698 5.74 -30.02 -44.61
N LYS A 699 4.86 -29.43 -43.78
CA LYS A 699 3.65 -30.10 -43.24
C LYS A 699 2.28 -29.63 -43.78
N ILE A 700 2.21 -28.85 -44.88
CA ILE A 700 0.91 -28.44 -45.48
C ILE A 700 0.32 -29.51 -46.42
N GLN A 701 0.99 -30.64 -46.67
CA GLN A 701 0.40 -31.74 -47.45
C GLN A 701 0.24 -33.00 -46.59
N ASN A 702 -1.02 -33.46 -46.50
CA ASN A 702 -1.57 -34.65 -45.82
C ASN A 702 -1.85 -34.61 -44.30
N PRO A 703 -3.14 -34.54 -43.93
CA PRO A 703 -3.72 -35.37 -42.90
C PRO A 703 -4.61 -36.45 -43.52
N LYS A 704 -4.15 -37.71 -43.53
CA LYS A 704 -5.08 -38.85 -43.51
C LYS A 704 -5.70 -38.91 -42.12
N SER A 705 -7.00 -38.61 -42.07
CA SER A 705 -7.87 -38.76 -40.90
C SER A 705 -7.93 -40.22 -40.42
N PRO A 706 -7.75 -40.51 -39.12
CA PRO A 706 -8.23 -41.75 -38.52
C PRO A 706 -9.71 -41.60 -38.18
N SER A 707 -10.49 -42.52 -38.72
CA SER A 707 -11.91 -42.77 -38.51
C SER A 707 -12.32 -42.79 -37.03
N CYS A 708 -13.40 -42.07 -36.71
CA CYS A 708 -14.23 -42.33 -35.53
C CYS A 708 -14.80 -43.75 -35.62
N ALA A 709 -14.42 -44.63 -34.69
CA ALA A 709 -15.17 -45.83 -34.39
C ALA A 709 -16.19 -45.49 -33.29
N SER A 710 -17.45 -45.50 -33.67
CA SER A 710 -18.63 -45.61 -32.82
C SER A 710 -18.69 -47.00 -32.17
N SER A 711 -18.95 -47.08 -30.86
CA SER A 711 -19.71 -48.19 -30.25
C SER A 711 -20.20 -47.79 -28.85
N THR A 712 -21.53 -47.71 -28.74
CA THR A 712 -22.41 -48.11 -27.62
C THR A 712 -21.96 -47.88 -26.18
#